data_AF-A0A0K2Y3B2-F1
#
_entry.id   AF-A0A0K2Y3B2-F1
#
_cell.length_a   1.000
_cell.length_b   1.000
_cell.length_c   1.000
_cell.angle_alpha   90.00
_cell.angle_beta   90.00
_cell.angle_gamma   90.00
#
_symmetry.space_group_name_H-M   'P 1'
#
loop_
_entity.id
_entity.type
_entity.pdbx_description
1 polymer ?
#
loop_
_entity_poly.entity_id
_entity_poly.type
_entity_poly.pdbx_seq_one_letter_code
_entity_poly.pdbx_strand_id
1 'polypeptide(L)'
;MDFLSLPEEPLKNAIREHYFKGFICSGDKIDFRISTSPTDLFNKELTPLLWAEAKAGTYDLNKALTQLVLTILKHQHETLPPFLGAFNGACFGVLEIQKLEPLLKELSKKTYKEAPSNHNSKEFKEVESLLSPLLKAHLVIFAYQQHTKELKDFIQSLHSKPALQTQITRENFKDIFDKWLICVKPSINLDWEQAQKVDILEADFYLADLLSQDNHTLLDLSTLLRGDHYEFNEKVNPLTKALNVDKTGFNDHQEAHKAFWKLYKRPPEKEYRHRITNRRDLLVGKREFRGAFYTPRIWADKSKKYLKAILGQDYENDYILWDLAAGTGNLLVGLDNPYKVYASTIDPSDIKIMKVRAKDPSDPLKIAPENIFRFDFLRHGFFGKSTDQDPKLPESLQAILKDPKQLSKLIIYINPPYAEAGSKTQMSGTGANKDGVAGSEIATKYAQELGKAKNEVFAQFFMRIIKEIAGGAQSEEKQGNETLCEEKLCEEKLCFSPQKGKPNQKEPPLQEGAGSYQRWYHTNLSPLKESLMYNTRLEPLPCLDMGGSLEGSLPLSQGRLYSTQTPLKPYGPILASFSTLKYLNSSNFKAFREHFNARFLGGFMCPGNSFDNVKGEFPIGFLCWDLGAKEPIEEVRLDIYNASGERLGMKEFRAWDNMPSINQWIRHFTKVQEPHLGYLITLGVDFQNNNKVCMTNKRNNGHDMHLVITPHNLIPLSVYFSVRHCTLHTWINHNDQFYAPYNDTWQADTDFLGSCLVFMLFHGKNRISTQYGANHFIPFTEKEVNPKGSYIHHTLLNFLSGKDKALLSGVLPPSPQKKLFAQPTPAPMQACPTFTAATQSVLEAGRKLYRHYHSQERSNPNASLYDIKEFFSGRDGSGKLNPPHKAKDPHYKELYATLKVSLDTLAQELQPKVYAYGFLR
;
A
#
# COMPACT_ATOMS: atom_id res chain seq x y z
N MET A 1 7.78 -60.48 -8.90
CA MET A 1 8.99 -59.87 -9.46
C MET A 1 10.05 -59.97 -8.39
N ASP A 2 11.25 -60.46 -8.69
CA ASP A 2 12.33 -60.50 -7.70
C ASP A 2 13.03 -59.14 -7.68
N PHE A 3 12.75 -58.32 -6.67
CA PHE A 3 13.38 -57.03 -6.48
C PHE A 3 14.77 -57.14 -5.84
N LEU A 4 15.10 -58.29 -5.23
CA LEU A 4 16.30 -58.47 -4.41
C LEU A 4 17.59 -58.48 -5.24
N SER A 5 17.51 -59.01 -6.46
CA SER A 5 18.61 -59.12 -7.41
C SER A 5 18.82 -57.87 -8.28
N LEU A 6 17.95 -56.85 -8.14
CA LEU A 6 18.03 -55.62 -8.93
C LEU A 6 19.06 -54.63 -8.35
N PRO A 7 19.93 -54.05 -9.20
CA PRO A 7 20.72 -52.87 -8.84
C PRO A 7 19.81 -51.67 -8.52
N GLU A 8 20.34 -50.65 -7.86
CA GLU A 8 19.55 -49.54 -7.26
C GLU A 8 18.66 -48.81 -8.28
N GLU A 9 19.18 -48.46 -9.46
CA GLU A 9 18.42 -47.72 -10.47
C GLU A 9 17.35 -48.59 -11.19
N PRO A 10 17.64 -49.84 -11.59
CA PRO A 10 16.62 -50.81 -11.98
C PRO A 10 15.55 -51.05 -10.90
N LEU A 11 15.93 -51.08 -9.62
CA LEU A 11 15.01 -51.25 -8.50
C LEU A 11 14.05 -50.05 -8.37
N LYS A 12 14.53 -48.80 -8.45
CA LYS A 12 13.69 -47.60 -8.46
C LYS A 12 12.62 -47.68 -9.56
N ASN A 13 13.05 -48.03 -10.78
CA ASN A 13 12.14 -48.18 -11.91
C ASN A 13 11.13 -49.32 -11.70
N ALA A 14 11.57 -50.48 -11.22
CA ALA A 14 10.69 -51.61 -10.96
C ALA A 14 9.63 -51.31 -9.89
N ILE A 15 10.01 -50.63 -8.79
CA ILE A 15 9.08 -50.18 -7.76
C ILE A 15 8.10 -49.14 -8.31
N ARG A 16 8.58 -48.18 -9.11
CA ARG A 16 7.70 -47.19 -9.78
C ARG A 16 6.64 -47.88 -10.63
N GLU A 17 7.05 -48.78 -11.52
CA GLU A 17 6.12 -49.46 -12.44
C GLU A 17 5.14 -50.39 -11.72
N HIS A 18 5.60 -51.06 -10.66
CA HIS A 18 4.78 -52.05 -9.96
C HIS A 18 3.77 -51.42 -8.99
N TYR A 19 4.15 -50.29 -8.37
CA TYR A 19 3.41 -49.72 -7.24
C TYR A 19 2.88 -48.30 -7.51
N PHE A 20 3.59 -47.46 -8.27
CA PHE A 20 3.30 -46.02 -8.40
C PHE A 20 2.89 -45.57 -9.82
N LYS A 21 2.41 -46.49 -10.66
CA LYS A 21 2.08 -46.26 -12.09
C LYS A 21 1.08 -45.10 -12.36
N GLY A 22 0.33 -44.65 -11.35
CA GLY A 22 -0.62 -43.54 -11.43
C GLY A 22 -0.12 -42.20 -10.88
N PHE A 23 1.13 -42.12 -10.42
CA PHE A 23 1.73 -40.91 -9.85
C PHE A 23 2.80 -40.32 -10.76
N ILE A 24 3.07 -39.03 -10.58
CA ILE A 24 4.25 -38.40 -11.18
C ILE A 24 5.43 -38.70 -10.29
N CYS A 25 6.39 -39.46 -10.81
CA CYS A 25 7.61 -39.84 -10.13
C CYS A 25 8.81 -39.10 -10.73
N SER A 26 9.65 -38.51 -9.88
CA SER A 26 10.88 -37.82 -10.28
C SER A 26 12.02 -38.15 -9.32
N GLY A 27 13.25 -37.97 -9.78
CA GLY A 27 14.47 -38.13 -8.97
C GLY A 27 15.46 -37.01 -9.31
N ASP A 28 16.14 -36.51 -8.29
CA ASP A 28 17.27 -35.57 -8.40
C ASP A 28 18.20 -35.82 -7.20
N LYS A 29 18.32 -34.87 -6.26
CA LYS A 29 19.06 -35.07 -5.00
C LYS A 29 18.40 -36.07 -4.05
N ILE A 30 17.10 -36.31 -4.22
CA ILE A 30 16.34 -37.35 -3.53
C ILE A 30 15.97 -38.37 -4.59
N ASP A 31 16.28 -39.64 -4.31
CA ASP A 31 16.17 -40.74 -5.27
C ASP A 31 14.76 -40.95 -5.83
N PHE A 32 13.75 -40.82 -4.98
CA PHE A 32 12.40 -41.21 -5.31
C PHE A 32 11.38 -40.20 -4.77
N ARG A 33 10.85 -39.34 -5.63
CA ARG A 33 9.82 -38.34 -5.29
C ARG A 33 8.52 -38.66 -5.98
N ILE A 34 7.49 -38.91 -5.19
CA ILE A 34 6.12 -39.17 -5.65
C ILE A 34 5.27 -37.93 -5.45
N SER A 35 4.60 -37.50 -6.51
CA SER A 35 3.70 -36.36 -6.54
C SER A 35 2.45 -36.66 -7.38
N THR A 36 1.39 -35.88 -7.21
CA THR A 36 0.22 -35.91 -8.11
C THR A 36 0.21 -34.73 -9.06
N SER A 37 -0.43 -34.92 -10.22
CA SER A 37 -0.76 -33.83 -11.14
C SER A 37 -1.50 -32.71 -10.40
N PRO A 38 -1.32 -31.44 -10.81
CA PRO A 38 -2.04 -30.34 -10.19
C PRO A 38 -3.54 -30.59 -10.25
N THR A 39 -4.20 -30.57 -9.10
CA THR A 39 -5.66 -30.74 -8.97
C THR A 39 -6.43 -29.43 -9.18
N ASP A 40 -5.75 -28.34 -9.56
CA ASP A 40 -6.31 -27.01 -9.76
C ASP A 40 -5.72 -26.34 -11.00
N LEU A 41 -6.57 -25.62 -11.76
CA LEU A 41 -6.24 -24.96 -13.03
C LEU A 41 -5.23 -23.80 -12.91
N PHE A 42 -4.88 -23.39 -11.68
CA PHE A 42 -4.02 -22.24 -11.43
C PHE A 42 -2.68 -22.56 -10.75
N ASN A 43 -2.41 -23.82 -10.41
CA ASN A 43 -1.12 -24.24 -9.88
C ASN A 43 -0.38 -25.10 -10.91
N LYS A 44 0.83 -24.71 -11.32
CA LYS A 44 1.65 -25.49 -12.26
C LYS A 44 2.62 -26.45 -11.57
N GLU A 45 2.67 -26.42 -10.24
CA GLU A 45 3.62 -27.21 -9.46
C GLU A 45 2.99 -28.48 -8.91
N LEU A 46 3.81 -29.54 -8.84
CA LEU A 46 3.40 -30.87 -8.42
C LEU A 46 3.28 -30.93 -6.89
N THR A 47 2.14 -31.41 -6.37
CA THR A 47 1.97 -31.61 -4.92
C THR A 47 2.81 -32.82 -4.46
N PRO A 48 3.83 -32.64 -3.59
CA PRO A 48 4.67 -33.75 -3.12
C PRO A 48 3.90 -34.61 -2.11
N LEU A 49 3.95 -35.93 -2.27
CA LEU A 49 3.25 -36.91 -1.43
C LEU A 49 4.19 -37.81 -0.63
N LEU A 50 5.30 -38.25 -1.22
CA LEU A 50 6.26 -39.13 -0.57
C LEU A 50 7.65 -38.89 -1.15
N TRP A 51 8.64 -38.69 -0.29
CA TRP A 51 10.05 -38.69 -0.66
C TRP A 51 10.73 -39.90 -0.05
N ALA A 52 11.52 -40.62 -0.84
CA ALA A 52 12.24 -41.79 -0.37
C ALA A 52 13.66 -41.89 -0.93
N GLU A 53 14.53 -42.53 -0.14
CA GLU A 53 15.87 -42.97 -0.54
C GLU A 53 15.80 -44.44 -0.96
N ALA A 54 16.47 -44.82 -2.05
CA ALA A 54 16.49 -46.20 -2.51
C ALA A 54 17.89 -46.81 -2.38
N LYS A 55 17.97 -48.09 -2.04
CA LYS A 55 19.24 -48.82 -1.91
C LYS A 55 19.09 -50.24 -2.44
N ALA A 56 20.12 -50.77 -3.11
CA ALA A 56 20.06 -52.14 -3.64
C ALA A 56 20.11 -53.22 -2.52
N GLY A 57 19.65 -54.44 -2.84
CA GLY A 57 19.75 -55.60 -1.94
C GLY A 57 18.93 -55.43 -0.65
N THR A 58 19.52 -55.76 0.51
CA THR A 58 18.87 -55.73 1.83
C THR A 58 19.38 -54.59 2.73
N TYR A 59 19.75 -53.46 2.11
CA TYR A 59 20.35 -52.33 2.81
C TYR A 59 19.50 -51.81 3.98
N ASP A 60 20.13 -51.34 5.05
CA ASP A 60 19.47 -50.84 6.26
C ASP A 60 18.63 -49.58 6.00
N LEU A 61 17.31 -49.70 6.16
CA LEU A 61 16.36 -48.61 5.95
C LEU A 61 16.58 -47.44 6.93
N ASN A 62 17.07 -47.68 8.15
CA ASN A 62 17.33 -46.61 9.10
C ASN A 62 18.47 -45.72 8.62
N LYS A 63 19.51 -46.31 8.03
CA LYS A 63 20.62 -45.56 7.43
C LYS A 63 20.16 -44.80 6.18
N ALA A 64 19.33 -45.42 5.34
CA ALA A 64 18.76 -44.76 4.17
C ALA A 64 17.86 -43.56 4.56
N LEU A 65 17.04 -43.70 5.60
CA LEU A 65 16.23 -42.59 6.13
C LEU A 65 17.06 -41.51 6.80
N THR A 66 18.13 -41.87 7.51
CA THR A 66 19.08 -40.90 8.07
C THR A 66 19.73 -40.08 6.96
N GLN A 67 20.16 -40.74 5.87
CA GLN A 67 20.67 -40.08 4.68
C GLN A 67 19.62 -39.12 4.08
N LEU A 68 18.36 -39.56 3.93
CA LEU A 68 17.28 -38.71 3.41
C LEU A 68 17.04 -37.47 4.28
N VAL A 69 17.01 -37.62 5.60
CA VAL A 69 16.85 -36.50 6.54
C VAL A 69 18.01 -35.52 6.44
N LEU A 70 19.25 -35.99 6.35
CA LEU A 70 20.42 -35.12 6.14
C LEU A 70 20.36 -34.39 4.79
N THR A 71 19.92 -35.06 3.73
CA THR A 71 19.70 -34.42 2.42
C THR A 71 18.67 -33.29 2.52
N ILE A 72 17.56 -33.51 3.25
CA ILE A 72 16.53 -32.50 3.51
C ILE A 72 17.09 -31.34 4.35
N LEU A 73 17.88 -31.61 5.39
CA LEU A 73 18.45 -30.57 6.24
C LEU A 73 19.53 -29.74 5.54
N LYS A 74 20.24 -30.33 4.57
CA LYS A 74 21.28 -29.67 3.78
C LYS A 74 20.73 -28.77 2.67
N HIS A 75 19.51 -29.00 2.21
CA HIS A 75 18.91 -28.28 1.10
C HIS A 75 17.60 -27.61 1.53
N GLN A 76 17.46 -26.30 1.33
CA GLN A 76 16.20 -25.62 1.64
C GLN A 76 15.10 -26.08 0.69
N HIS A 77 14.00 -26.57 1.25
CA HIS A 77 12.81 -27.01 0.53
C HIS A 77 11.60 -26.19 0.98
N GLU A 78 10.82 -25.65 0.03
CA GLU A 78 9.66 -24.80 0.33
C GLU A 78 8.50 -25.57 1.00
N THR A 79 8.34 -26.87 0.70
CA THR A 79 7.31 -27.73 1.31
C THR A 79 7.79 -29.18 1.36
N LEU A 80 7.71 -29.80 2.55
CA LEU A 80 8.04 -31.22 2.76
C LEU A 80 6.82 -32.11 2.49
N PRO A 81 7.00 -33.35 2.00
CA PRO A 81 5.90 -34.28 1.81
C PRO A 81 5.33 -34.75 3.16
N PRO A 82 4.07 -35.22 3.20
CA PRO A 82 3.48 -35.80 4.41
C PRO A 82 4.21 -37.08 4.86
N PHE A 83 4.85 -37.81 3.95
CA PHE A 83 5.57 -39.05 4.23
C PHE A 83 7.01 -38.99 3.76
N LEU A 84 7.91 -39.55 4.58
CA LEU A 84 9.26 -39.93 4.20
C LEU A 84 9.35 -41.45 4.12
N GLY A 85 10.23 -41.96 3.26
CA GLY A 85 10.41 -43.39 3.12
C GLY A 85 11.84 -43.79 2.79
N ALA A 86 12.08 -45.08 2.84
CA ALA A 86 13.25 -45.69 2.23
C ALA A 86 12.87 -47.09 1.77
N PHE A 87 13.47 -47.57 0.70
CA PHE A 87 13.22 -48.93 0.24
C PHE A 87 14.46 -49.61 -0.30
N ASN A 88 14.44 -50.93 -0.22
CA ASN A 88 15.46 -51.80 -0.77
C ASN A 88 14.81 -52.94 -1.58
N GLY A 89 15.56 -53.96 -1.98
CA GLY A 89 15.03 -55.09 -2.76
C GLY A 89 14.10 -56.04 -1.98
N ALA A 90 13.97 -55.88 -0.66
CA ALA A 90 13.16 -56.75 0.19
C ALA A 90 11.90 -56.05 0.76
N CYS A 91 11.98 -54.75 1.06
CA CYS A 91 10.90 -54.04 1.74
C CYS A 91 10.87 -52.53 1.44
N PHE A 92 9.71 -51.93 1.73
CA PHE A 92 9.45 -50.49 1.65
C PHE A 92 9.09 -49.96 3.04
N GLY A 93 9.86 -49.00 3.55
CA GLY A 93 9.62 -48.32 4.83
C GLY A 93 8.99 -46.95 4.64
N VAL A 94 8.02 -46.61 5.49
CA VAL A 94 7.29 -45.33 5.47
C VAL A 94 7.18 -44.75 6.86
N LEU A 95 7.32 -43.43 6.95
CA LEU A 95 7.20 -42.65 8.18
C LEU A 95 6.44 -41.34 7.91
N GLU A 96 5.48 -41.03 8.79
CA GLU A 96 4.80 -39.74 8.80
C GLU A 96 5.73 -38.63 9.31
N ILE A 97 5.85 -37.55 8.54
CA ILE A 97 6.77 -36.46 8.90
C ILE A 97 6.39 -35.76 10.21
N GLN A 98 5.09 -35.74 10.55
CA GLN A 98 4.59 -35.19 11.81
C GLN A 98 5.23 -35.85 13.05
N LYS A 99 5.60 -37.13 12.95
CA LYS A 99 6.28 -37.85 14.04
C LYS A 99 7.73 -37.40 14.23
N LEU A 100 8.31 -36.73 13.21
CA LEU A 100 9.66 -36.19 13.23
C LEU A 100 9.71 -34.67 13.41
N GLU A 101 8.58 -33.95 13.33
CA GLU A 101 8.56 -32.49 13.36
C GLU A 101 9.35 -31.84 14.50
N PRO A 102 9.23 -32.29 15.77
CA PRO A 102 10.03 -31.71 16.86
C PRO A 102 11.53 -31.87 16.63
N LEU A 103 11.96 -33.04 16.16
CA LEU A 103 13.36 -33.35 15.89
C LEU A 103 13.87 -32.57 14.67
N LEU A 104 13.12 -32.52 13.57
CA LEU A 104 13.49 -31.76 12.37
C LEU A 104 13.61 -30.26 12.66
N LYS A 105 12.75 -29.71 13.52
CA LYS A 105 12.83 -28.32 13.97
C LYS A 105 14.06 -28.04 14.83
N GLU A 106 14.49 -29.01 15.63
CA GLU A 106 15.74 -28.91 16.38
C GLU A 106 16.96 -29.01 15.47
N LEU A 107 17.00 -30.03 14.60
CA LEU A 107 18.11 -30.31 13.69
C LEU A 107 18.30 -29.24 12.62
N SER A 108 17.24 -28.55 12.19
CA SER A 108 17.31 -27.46 11.19
C SER A 108 17.97 -26.18 11.71
N LYS A 109 18.19 -26.04 13.03
CA LYS A 109 18.98 -24.93 13.60
C LYS A 109 20.49 -25.09 13.37
N LYS A 110 20.94 -26.28 12.95
CA LYS A 110 22.35 -26.59 12.65
C LYS A 110 22.60 -26.51 11.16
N THR A 111 23.87 -26.39 10.77
CA THR A 111 24.31 -26.41 9.37
C THR A 111 25.15 -27.66 9.12
N TYR A 112 24.84 -28.42 8.07
CA TYR A 112 25.49 -29.69 7.72
C TYR A 112 26.39 -29.51 6.50
N LYS A 113 27.66 -29.92 6.60
CA LYS A 113 28.67 -29.72 5.54
C LYS A 113 29.03 -31.02 4.84
N GLU A 114 29.03 -32.14 5.55
CA GLU A 114 29.44 -33.45 5.03
C GLU A 114 28.43 -34.00 4.01
N ALA A 115 28.85 -34.93 3.17
CA ALA A 115 27.94 -35.61 2.24
C ALA A 115 26.90 -36.43 3.03
N PRO A 116 25.58 -36.32 2.74
CA PRO A 116 24.55 -37.09 3.45
C PRO A 116 24.75 -38.61 3.42
N SER A 117 25.42 -39.13 2.39
CA SER A 117 25.77 -40.55 2.23
C SER A 117 27.06 -40.98 2.96
N ASN A 118 27.76 -40.06 3.63
CA ASN A 118 28.97 -40.38 4.40
C ASN A 118 28.60 -40.90 5.81
N HIS A 119 28.35 -42.20 5.90
CA HIS A 119 27.92 -42.87 7.16
C HIS A 119 28.98 -42.84 8.27
N ASN A 120 30.23 -42.53 7.92
CA ASN A 120 31.31 -42.43 8.90
C ASN A 120 31.44 -41.03 9.50
N SER A 121 30.75 -40.03 8.95
CA SER A 121 30.78 -38.66 9.43
C SER A 121 30.17 -38.51 10.83
N LYS A 122 30.64 -37.51 11.57
CA LYS A 122 30.07 -37.16 12.88
C LYS A 122 28.60 -36.72 12.74
N GLU A 123 28.31 -35.93 11.69
CA GLU A 123 26.96 -35.46 11.36
C GLU A 123 25.99 -36.65 11.16
N PHE A 124 26.42 -37.67 10.42
CA PHE A 124 25.58 -38.84 10.19
C PHE A 124 25.30 -39.63 11.46
N LYS A 125 26.33 -39.95 12.24
CA LYS A 125 26.17 -40.72 13.49
C LYS A 125 25.32 -39.98 14.53
N GLU A 126 25.40 -38.65 14.58
CA GLU A 126 24.57 -37.83 15.46
C GLU A 126 23.09 -37.90 15.06
N VAL A 127 22.77 -37.64 13.78
CA VAL A 127 21.39 -37.70 13.29
C VAL A 127 20.85 -39.11 13.39
N GLU A 128 21.64 -40.14 13.05
CA GLU A 128 21.26 -41.56 13.19
C GLU A 128 20.87 -41.88 14.63
N SER A 129 21.67 -41.44 15.61
CA SER A 129 21.41 -41.70 17.03
C SER A 129 20.13 -41.03 17.53
N LEU A 130 19.81 -39.82 17.05
CA LEU A 130 18.60 -39.09 17.45
C LEU A 130 17.35 -39.58 16.73
N LEU A 131 17.50 -40.01 15.47
CA LEU A 131 16.41 -40.47 14.63
C LEU A 131 16.01 -41.91 14.96
N SER A 132 16.98 -42.77 15.32
CA SER A 132 16.76 -44.21 15.56
C SER A 132 15.60 -44.54 16.52
N PRO A 133 15.43 -43.86 17.68
CA PRO A 133 14.28 -44.13 18.57
C PRO A 133 12.93 -43.84 17.90
N LEU A 134 12.86 -42.78 17.10
CA LEU A 134 11.63 -42.41 16.38
C LEU A 134 11.34 -43.37 15.24
N LEU A 135 12.37 -43.82 14.51
CA LEU A 135 12.20 -44.85 13.49
C LEU A 135 11.72 -46.16 14.14
N LYS A 136 12.31 -46.57 15.26
CA LYS A 136 11.87 -47.77 15.98
C LYS A 136 10.42 -47.69 16.44
N ALA A 137 9.93 -46.48 16.79
CA ALA A 137 8.57 -46.28 17.28
C ALA A 137 7.53 -46.09 16.16
N HIS A 138 7.91 -45.56 15.00
CA HIS A 138 6.96 -45.01 14.03
C HIS A 138 7.19 -45.46 12.58
N LEU A 139 8.33 -46.11 12.27
CA LEU A 139 8.59 -46.62 10.92
C LEU A 139 7.71 -47.84 10.65
N VAL A 140 6.88 -47.75 9.63
CA VAL A 140 6.07 -48.87 9.13
C VAL A 140 6.82 -49.52 7.97
N ILE A 141 7.10 -50.83 8.08
CA ILE A 141 7.85 -51.59 7.07
C ILE A 141 6.93 -52.59 6.37
N PHE A 142 6.82 -52.46 5.06
CA PHE A 142 6.10 -53.38 4.20
C PHE A 142 7.10 -54.32 3.50
N ALA A 143 7.20 -55.57 3.95
CA ALA A 143 7.96 -56.59 3.23
C ALA A 143 7.21 -56.96 1.95
N TYR A 144 7.85 -56.89 0.77
CA TYR A 144 7.13 -57.05 -0.49
C TYR A 144 6.42 -58.39 -0.60
N GLN A 145 7.05 -59.48 -0.15
CA GLN A 145 6.49 -60.82 -0.20
C GLN A 145 5.28 -61.04 0.72
N GLN A 146 5.19 -60.31 1.85
CA GLN A 146 4.22 -60.58 2.91
C GLN A 146 3.13 -59.51 2.98
N HIS A 147 3.48 -58.24 2.72
CA HIS A 147 2.61 -57.08 2.93
C HIS A 147 2.24 -56.38 1.61
N THR A 148 2.14 -57.14 0.51
CA THR A 148 1.85 -56.57 -0.83
C THR A 148 0.50 -55.81 -0.82
N LYS A 149 -0.51 -56.33 -0.12
CA LYS A 149 -1.85 -55.72 -0.09
C LYS A 149 -1.83 -54.42 0.70
N GLU A 150 -1.26 -54.43 1.89
CA GLU A 150 -1.14 -53.29 2.79
C GLU A 150 -0.29 -52.17 2.19
N LEU A 151 0.79 -52.54 1.48
CA LEU A 151 1.59 -51.58 0.72
C LEU A 151 0.76 -50.95 -0.41
N LYS A 152 0.01 -51.76 -1.18
CA LYS A 152 -0.89 -51.24 -2.22
C LYS A 152 -1.99 -50.35 -1.65
N ASP A 153 -2.56 -50.70 -0.50
CA ASP A 153 -3.57 -49.91 0.18
C ASP A 153 -2.98 -48.57 0.68
N PHE A 154 -1.77 -48.58 1.24
CA PHE A 154 -1.04 -47.36 1.58
C PHE A 154 -0.80 -46.49 0.34
N ILE A 155 -0.31 -47.04 -0.76
CA ILE A 155 -0.06 -46.26 -1.98
C ILE A 155 -1.37 -45.74 -2.57
N GLN A 156 -2.45 -46.53 -2.54
CA GLN A 156 -3.78 -46.07 -2.92
C GLN A 156 -4.27 -44.94 -2.01
N SER A 157 -3.89 -44.95 -0.73
CA SER A 157 -4.19 -43.84 0.20
C SER A 157 -3.47 -42.54 -0.18
N LEU A 158 -2.32 -42.61 -0.87
CA LEU A 158 -1.63 -41.41 -1.37
C LEU A 158 -2.43 -40.70 -2.46
N HIS A 159 -3.30 -41.40 -3.20
CA HIS A 159 -4.27 -40.76 -4.10
C HIS A 159 -5.39 -40.01 -3.35
N SER A 160 -5.55 -40.25 -2.04
CA SER A 160 -6.71 -39.81 -1.27
C SER A 160 -6.41 -39.02 0.01
N LYS A 161 -5.15 -38.59 0.31
CA LYS A 161 -4.85 -37.54 1.33
C LYS A 161 -3.38 -37.05 1.44
N PRO A 162 -3.19 -35.76 1.77
CA PRO A 162 -2.43 -35.35 2.97
C PRO A 162 -3.37 -34.65 3.98
N ALA A 163 -3.31 -35.07 5.26
CA ALA A 163 -4.11 -34.59 6.40
C ALA A 163 -5.64 -34.74 6.27
N LEU A 164 -6.27 -35.38 7.27
CA LEU A 164 -7.70 -35.70 7.27
C LEU A 164 -8.61 -34.46 7.24
N GLN A 165 -8.09 -33.30 7.66
CA GLN A 165 -8.70 -31.98 7.60
C GLN A 165 -7.56 -30.95 7.63
N THR A 166 -7.63 -29.90 6.82
CA THR A 166 -6.67 -28.79 6.81
C THR A 166 -6.85 -27.95 8.09
N GLN A 167 -5.78 -27.77 8.87
CA GLN A 167 -5.80 -26.87 10.03
C GLN A 167 -6.03 -25.43 9.56
N ILE A 168 -6.95 -24.73 10.22
CA ILE A 168 -7.21 -23.32 9.94
C ILE A 168 -6.28 -22.47 10.80
N THR A 169 -5.50 -21.61 10.14
CA THR A 169 -4.48 -20.73 10.74
C THR A 169 -4.71 -19.28 10.32
N ARG A 170 -3.87 -18.37 10.83
CA ARG A 170 -3.87 -16.95 10.43
C ARG A 170 -3.54 -16.75 8.94
N GLU A 171 -2.78 -17.66 8.36
CA GLU A 171 -2.23 -17.52 7.02
C GLU A 171 -3.22 -18.00 5.95
N ASN A 172 -4.07 -18.99 6.26
CA ASN A 172 -4.96 -19.63 5.28
C ASN A 172 -6.46 -19.31 5.44
N PHE A 173 -6.91 -18.70 6.55
CA PHE A 173 -8.35 -18.50 6.78
C PHE A 173 -9.03 -17.65 5.70
N LYS A 174 -8.32 -16.68 5.10
CA LYS A 174 -8.86 -15.88 4.00
C LYS A 174 -9.06 -16.72 2.74
N ASP A 175 -8.10 -17.58 2.39
CA ASP A 175 -8.22 -18.46 1.23
C ASP A 175 -9.36 -19.47 1.44
N ILE A 176 -9.57 -19.91 2.67
CA ILE A 176 -10.70 -20.78 3.03
C ILE A 176 -12.02 -20.02 2.90
N PHE A 177 -12.09 -18.76 3.31
CA PHE A 177 -13.25 -17.92 3.07
C PHE A 177 -13.57 -17.77 1.58
N ASP A 178 -12.56 -17.49 0.75
CA ASP A 178 -12.76 -17.35 -0.70
C ASP A 178 -13.31 -18.65 -1.32
N LYS A 179 -12.89 -19.83 -0.83
CA LYS A 179 -13.48 -21.12 -1.21
C LYS A 179 -14.90 -21.30 -0.66
N TRP A 180 -15.16 -20.88 0.57
CA TRP A 180 -16.49 -20.94 1.19
C TRP A 180 -17.52 -20.10 0.42
N LEU A 181 -17.12 -18.96 -0.14
CA LEU A 181 -17.97 -18.13 -1.01
C LEU A 181 -18.43 -18.84 -2.28
N ILE A 182 -17.66 -19.81 -2.77
CA ILE A 182 -17.98 -20.58 -3.97
C ILE A 182 -18.81 -21.82 -3.60
N CYS A 183 -18.42 -22.51 -2.53
CA CYS A 183 -19.01 -23.80 -2.19
C CYS A 183 -20.26 -23.68 -1.32
N VAL A 184 -20.22 -22.86 -0.27
CA VAL A 184 -21.26 -22.84 0.78
C VAL A 184 -22.23 -21.67 0.59
N LYS A 185 -21.74 -20.46 0.32
CA LYS A 185 -22.59 -19.27 0.16
C LYS A 185 -23.79 -19.47 -0.79
N PRO A 186 -23.65 -20.13 -1.97
CA PRO A 186 -24.78 -20.34 -2.87
C PRO A 186 -25.85 -21.29 -2.33
N SER A 187 -25.50 -22.16 -1.37
CA SER A 187 -26.44 -23.08 -0.73
C SER A 187 -27.32 -22.41 0.34
N ILE A 188 -26.94 -21.23 0.85
CA ILE A 188 -27.68 -20.51 1.89
C ILE A 188 -28.93 -19.87 1.26
N ASN A 189 -30.09 -20.04 1.89
CA ASN A 189 -31.37 -19.53 1.38
C ASN A 189 -31.55 -18.04 1.66
N LEU A 190 -30.69 -17.21 1.07
CA LEU A 190 -30.69 -15.76 1.25
C LEU A 190 -30.47 -15.05 -0.08
N ASP A 191 -31.30 -14.04 -0.36
CA ASP A 191 -31.05 -13.11 -1.45
C ASP A 191 -29.86 -12.22 -1.10
N TRP A 192 -28.68 -12.60 -1.58
CA TRP A 192 -27.43 -11.91 -1.29
C TRP A 192 -27.37 -10.49 -1.87
N GLU A 193 -28.08 -10.19 -2.96
CA GLU A 193 -28.13 -8.83 -3.50
C GLU A 193 -28.93 -7.91 -2.57
N GLN A 194 -30.06 -8.38 -2.04
CA GLN A 194 -30.86 -7.61 -1.08
C GLN A 194 -30.19 -7.53 0.28
N ALA A 195 -29.58 -8.63 0.75
CA ALA A 195 -28.82 -8.67 2.00
C ALA A 195 -27.69 -7.62 2.01
N GLN A 196 -26.97 -7.47 0.89
CA GLN A 196 -25.89 -6.48 0.78
C GLN A 196 -26.40 -5.03 0.87
N LYS A 197 -27.62 -4.73 0.41
CA LYS A 197 -28.22 -3.38 0.49
C LYS A 197 -28.59 -2.97 1.92
N VAL A 198 -28.79 -3.94 2.81
CA VAL A 198 -29.09 -3.73 4.23
C VAL A 198 -27.91 -4.10 5.14
N ASP A 199 -26.70 -4.11 4.58
CA ASP A 199 -25.43 -4.31 5.28
C ASP A 199 -25.24 -5.69 5.94
N ILE A 200 -25.92 -6.72 5.45
CA ILE A 200 -25.69 -8.10 5.85
C ILE A 200 -24.57 -8.68 5.00
N LEU A 201 -23.50 -9.16 5.65
CA LEU A 201 -22.25 -9.55 4.99
C LEU A 201 -22.00 -11.06 5.05
N GLU A 202 -21.54 -11.63 3.94
CA GLU A 202 -21.11 -13.04 3.85
C GLU A 202 -20.00 -13.39 4.86
N ALA A 203 -19.17 -12.42 5.23
CA ALA A 203 -18.09 -12.59 6.19
C ALA A 203 -18.61 -12.99 7.57
N ASP A 204 -19.79 -12.49 7.97
CA ASP A 204 -20.37 -12.78 9.29
C ASP A 204 -20.95 -14.20 9.33
N PHE A 205 -21.52 -14.68 8.22
CA PHE A 205 -21.94 -16.08 8.07
C PHE A 205 -20.74 -17.02 8.09
N TYR A 206 -19.67 -16.69 7.37
CA TYR A 206 -18.44 -17.46 7.41
C TYR A 206 -17.81 -17.50 8.80
N LEU A 207 -17.82 -16.41 9.57
CA LEU A 207 -17.29 -16.42 10.94
C LEU A 207 -18.18 -17.23 11.89
N ALA A 208 -19.51 -17.14 11.74
CA ALA A 208 -20.47 -17.95 12.48
C ALA A 208 -20.23 -19.45 12.26
N ASP A 209 -19.96 -19.81 11.00
CA ASP A 209 -19.46 -21.11 10.60
C ASP A 209 -18.11 -21.37 11.27
N LEU A 210 -17.04 -20.69 10.86
CA LEU A 210 -15.67 -20.95 11.27
C LEU A 210 -15.49 -21.13 12.80
N LEU A 211 -16.25 -20.38 13.61
CA LEU A 211 -16.17 -20.37 15.06
C LEU A 211 -17.28 -21.20 15.71
N SER A 212 -17.70 -22.27 15.07
CA SER A 212 -18.71 -23.20 15.57
C SER A 212 -18.14 -24.59 15.84
N GLN A 213 -18.76 -25.27 16.82
CA GLN A 213 -18.60 -26.69 17.08
C GLN A 213 -19.98 -27.36 16.98
N ASP A 214 -20.06 -28.54 16.36
CA ASP A 214 -21.33 -29.27 16.15
C ASP A 214 -22.44 -28.40 15.53
N ASN A 215 -22.08 -27.56 14.55
CA ASN A 215 -22.94 -26.56 13.92
C ASN A 215 -23.59 -25.55 14.89
N HIS A 216 -22.96 -25.31 16.05
CA HIS A 216 -23.36 -24.25 16.98
C HIS A 216 -22.22 -23.26 17.14
N THR A 217 -22.47 -21.98 16.83
CA THR A 217 -21.46 -20.92 17.01
C THR A 217 -21.10 -20.78 18.48
N LEU A 218 -19.79 -20.77 18.75
CA LEU A 218 -19.23 -20.77 20.11
C LEU A 218 -19.24 -19.38 20.75
N LEU A 219 -19.12 -18.33 19.93
CA LEU A 219 -19.03 -16.94 20.36
C LEU A 219 -20.35 -16.23 20.11
N ASP A 220 -20.64 -15.21 20.91
CA ASP A 220 -21.78 -14.32 20.70
C ASP A 220 -21.48 -13.32 19.57
N LEU A 221 -21.70 -13.75 18.33
CA LEU A 221 -21.49 -12.99 17.09
C LEU A 221 -22.82 -12.43 16.54
N SER A 222 -22.75 -11.56 15.53
CA SER A 222 -23.96 -10.96 14.91
C SER A 222 -24.77 -11.92 14.08
N THR A 223 -24.09 -12.94 13.56
CA THR A 223 -24.69 -14.09 12.89
C THR A 223 -24.29 -15.32 13.67
N LEU A 224 -25.25 -16.22 13.93
CA LEU A 224 -25.06 -17.44 14.70
C LEU A 224 -25.58 -18.62 13.87
N LEU A 225 -24.77 -19.67 13.71
CA LEU A 225 -25.23 -20.96 13.23
C LEU A 225 -25.84 -21.74 14.39
N ARG A 226 -27.06 -22.24 14.20
CA ARG A 226 -27.87 -22.98 15.17
C ARG A 226 -28.35 -24.30 14.56
N GLY A 227 -27.44 -25.26 14.46
CA GLY A 227 -27.73 -26.57 13.87
C GLY A 227 -27.85 -26.49 12.35
N ASP A 228 -29.07 -26.28 11.85
CA ASP A 228 -29.42 -26.32 10.42
C ASP A 228 -29.80 -24.95 9.82
N HIS A 229 -29.78 -23.89 10.62
CA HIS A 229 -30.10 -22.54 10.16
C HIS A 229 -29.19 -21.49 10.83
N TYR A 230 -29.14 -20.31 10.21
CA TYR A 230 -28.53 -19.12 10.78
C TYR A 230 -29.59 -18.24 11.42
N GLU A 231 -29.23 -17.62 12.55
CA GLU A 231 -29.94 -16.50 13.17
C GLU A 231 -29.07 -15.25 13.00
N PHE A 232 -29.64 -14.16 12.47
CA PHE A 232 -28.92 -12.93 12.16
C PHE A 232 -29.86 -11.71 12.20
N ASN A 233 -29.31 -10.51 11.98
CA ASN A 233 -30.08 -9.26 11.91
C ASN A 233 -30.95 -8.99 13.15
N GLU A 234 -30.33 -9.15 14.32
CA GLU A 234 -30.96 -8.93 15.61
C GLU A 234 -31.55 -7.51 15.73
N LYS A 235 -32.84 -7.42 16.03
CA LYS A 235 -33.59 -6.17 16.19
C LYS A 235 -34.45 -6.22 17.43
N VAL A 236 -34.51 -5.12 18.17
CA VAL A 236 -35.47 -4.98 19.27
C VAL A 236 -36.83 -4.61 18.67
N ASN A 237 -37.86 -5.36 19.01
CA ASN A 237 -39.23 -5.00 18.64
C ASN A 237 -39.64 -3.75 19.43
N PRO A 238 -40.02 -2.65 18.75
CA PRO A 238 -40.31 -1.39 19.42
C PRO A 238 -41.54 -1.45 20.35
N LEU A 239 -42.49 -2.37 20.07
CA LEU A 239 -43.74 -2.52 20.81
C LEU A 239 -43.58 -3.47 22.00
N THR A 240 -42.93 -4.63 21.80
CA THR A 240 -42.86 -5.68 22.83
C THR A 240 -41.55 -5.66 23.61
N LYS A 241 -40.55 -4.89 23.17
CA LYS A 241 -39.16 -4.93 23.65
C LYS A 241 -38.50 -6.32 23.53
N ALA A 242 -39.17 -7.28 22.87
CA ALA A 242 -38.61 -8.59 22.61
C ALA A 242 -37.57 -8.52 21.48
N LEU A 243 -36.59 -9.42 21.55
CA LEU A 243 -35.58 -9.57 20.52
C LEU A 243 -36.14 -10.37 19.34
N ASN A 244 -36.12 -9.78 18.15
CA ASN A 244 -36.43 -10.46 16.90
C ASN A 244 -35.13 -10.75 16.15
N VAL A 245 -35.06 -11.94 15.53
CA VAL A 245 -33.95 -12.35 14.66
C VAL A 245 -34.51 -12.87 13.34
N ASP A 246 -33.82 -12.56 12.25
CA ASP A 246 -34.08 -13.17 10.95
C ASP A 246 -33.47 -14.58 10.94
N LYS A 247 -34.12 -15.51 10.25
CA LYS A 247 -33.68 -16.90 10.13
C LYS A 247 -33.53 -17.29 8.66
N THR A 248 -32.44 -17.96 8.33
CA THR A 248 -32.28 -18.59 7.01
C THR A 248 -31.61 -19.95 7.13
N GLY A 249 -32.10 -20.92 6.35
CA GLY A 249 -31.53 -22.26 6.27
C GLY A 249 -30.68 -22.45 5.02
N PHE A 250 -30.52 -23.71 4.63
CA PHE A 250 -29.79 -24.11 3.42
C PHE A 250 -30.76 -24.75 2.42
N ASN A 251 -30.68 -24.34 1.16
CA ASN A 251 -31.49 -24.88 0.05
C ASN A 251 -31.20 -26.35 -0.25
N ASP A 252 -30.01 -26.84 0.14
CA ASP A 252 -29.51 -28.19 -0.09
C ASP A 252 -29.48 -29.04 1.18
N HIS A 253 -30.19 -28.64 2.24
CA HIS A 253 -30.19 -29.34 3.53
C HIS A 253 -28.77 -29.56 4.13
N GLN A 254 -27.87 -28.59 3.93
CA GLN A 254 -26.47 -28.55 4.42
C GLN A 254 -25.50 -29.50 3.72
N GLU A 255 -25.82 -30.06 2.55
CA GLU A 255 -24.90 -30.93 1.82
C GLU A 255 -23.57 -30.24 1.49
N ALA A 256 -23.61 -29.06 0.87
CA ALA A 256 -22.42 -28.29 0.53
C ALA A 256 -21.67 -27.81 1.78
N HIS A 257 -22.39 -27.39 2.82
CA HIS A 257 -21.79 -26.99 4.10
C HIS A 257 -21.03 -28.17 4.74
N LYS A 258 -21.64 -29.36 4.86
CA LYS A 258 -21.00 -30.55 5.44
C LYS A 258 -19.82 -31.02 4.60
N ALA A 259 -19.97 -31.04 3.28
CA ALA A 259 -18.89 -31.42 2.36
C ALA A 259 -17.69 -30.47 2.48
N PHE A 260 -17.95 -29.16 2.56
CA PHE A 260 -16.91 -28.14 2.71
C PHE A 260 -16.16 -28.27 4.04
N TRP A 261 -16.88 -28.32 5.16
CA TRP A 261 -16.25 -28.37 6.49
C TRP A 261 -15.62 -29.73 6.82
N LYS A 262 -15.93 -30.79 6.07
CA LYS A 262 -15.18 -32.05 6.11
C LYS A 262 -13.71 -31.87 5.70
N LEU A 263 -13.37 -30.82 4.96
CA LEU A 263 -12.02 -30.54 4.46
C LEU A 263 -11.15 -29.76 5.47
N TYR A 264 -11.73 -29.16 6.51
CA TYR A 264 -11.03 -28.25 7.42
C TYR A 264 -11.28 -28.56 8.89
N LYS A 265 -10.27 -28.38 9.76
CA LYS A 265 -10.41 -28.56 11.20
C LYS A 265 -10.99 -27.29 11.82
N ARG A 266 -12.29 -27.35 12.16
CA ARG A 266 -13.08 -26.27 12.75
C ARG A 266 -13.64 -26.71 14.10
N PRO A 267 -13.68 -25.83 15.12
CA PRO A 267 -13.16 -24.46 15.12
C PRO A 267 -11.61 -24.43 15.12
N PRO A 268 -10.98 -23.31 14.69
CA PRO A 268 -9.53 -23.13 14.83
C PRO A 268 -9.05 -23.32 16.27
N GLU A 269 -7.76 -23.60 16.47
CA GLU A 269 -7.17 -23.62 17.81
C GLU A 269 -7.39 -22.28 18.53
N LYS A 270 -7.60 -22.32 19.85
CA LYS A 270 -7.96 -21.11 20.64
C LYS A 270 -7.01 -19.94 20.39
N GLU A 271 -5.71 -20.21 20.24
CA GLU A 271 -4.68 -19.21 19.95
C GLU A 271 -4.88 -18.45 18.62
N TYR A 272 -5.55 -19.07 17.63
CA TYR A 272 -5.82 -18.47 16.33
C TYR A 272 -7.18 -17.77 16.26
N ARG A 273 -8.15 -18.16 17.10
CA ARG A 273 -9.53 -17.63 17.04
C ARG A 273 -9.57 -16.11 17.14
N HIS A 274 -8.92 -15.55 18.17
CA HIS A 274 -8.82 -14.09 18.36
C HIS A 274 -8.06 -13.41 17.23
N ARG A 275 -7.00 -14.04 16.72
CA ARG A 275 -6.23 -13.47 15.60
C ARG A 275 -7.04 -13.42 14.31
N ILE A 276 -7.88 -14.43 14.07
CA ILE A 276 -8.77 -14.50 12.90
C ILE A 276 -9.92 -13.49 13.03
N THR A 277 -10.57 -13.41 14.18
CA THR A 277 -11.63 -12.41 14.41
C THR A 277 -11.09 -10.98 14.32
N ASN A 278 -9.88 -10.72 14.83
CA ASN A 278 -9.20 -9.43 14.70
C ASN A 278 -8.91 -9.04 13.26
N ARG A 279 -8.86 -10.04 12.38
CA ARG A 279 -8.62 -9.89 10.94
C ARG A 279 -9.88 -10.08 10.10
N ARG A 280 -11.08 -9.88 10.70
CA ARG A 280 -12.36 -9.81 9.97
C ARG A 280 -12.31 -8.83 8.79
N ASP A 281 -11.50 -7.77 8.89
CA ASP A 281 -11.26 -6.81 7.81
C ASP A 281 -10.75 -7.45 6.51
N LEU A 282 -10.05 -8.59 6.59
CA LEU A 282 -9.58 -9.35 5.42
C LEU A 282 -10.71 -10.06 4.65
N LEU A 283 -11.88 -10.23 5.27
CA LEU A 283 -13.04 -10.94 4.72
C LEU A 283 -14.06 -10.00 4.04
N VAL A 284 -13.97 -8.69 4.28
CA VAL A 284 -14.96 -7.71 3.78
C VAL A 284 -14.49 -7.05 2.48
N GLY A 285 -15.35 -6.95 1.46
CA GLY A 285 -15.00 -6.43 0.13
C GLY A 285 -14.94 -4.91 0.00
N LYS A 286 -15.81 -4.14 0.69
CA LYS A 286 -15.89 -2.66 0.64
C LYS A 286 -15.39 -2.02 1.94
N ARG A 287 -14.09 -2.19 2.20
CA ARG A 287 -13.40 -1.81 3.46
C ARG A 287 -13.27 -0.29 3.64
N GLU A 288 -13.23 0.44 2.54
CA GLU A 288 -12.88 1.87 2.49
C GLU A 288 -13.95 2.80 3.09
N PHE A 289 -15.17 2.28 3.33
CA PHE A 289 -16.33 3.07 3.75
C PHE A 289 -16.92 2.65 5.11
N ARG A 290 -16.46 1.54 5.70
CA ARG A 290 -17.14 0.88 6.83
C ARG A 290 -16.38 0.91 8.17
N GLY A 291 -15.31 1.70 8.25
CA GLY A 291 -14.92 2.28 9.55
C GLY A 291 -13.96 1.50 10.44
N ALA A 292 -12.93 0.83 9.89
CA ALA A 292 -11.65 0.64 10.58
C ALA A 292 -10.56 0.12 9.63
N PHE A 293 -9.37 0.73 9.67
CA PHE A 293 -8.16 0.11 9.15
C PHE A 293 -7.51 -0.72 10.25
N TYR A 294 -7.14 -1.95 9.94
CA TYR A 294 -6.30 -2.74 10.83
C TYR A 294 -5.02 -1.96 11.12
N THR A 295 -4.79 -1.62 12.39
CA THR A 295 -3.56 -0.94 12.82
C THR A 295 -2.55 -2.01 13.22
N PRO A 296 -1.42 -2.17 12.50
CA PRO A 296 -0.39 -3.12 12.85
C PRO A 296 0.12 -2.91 14.28
N ARG A 297 0.37 -4.02 14.99
CA ARG A 297 0.78 -3.99 16.40
C ARG A 297 2.01 -3.11 16.64
N ILE A 298 2.99 -3.18 15.74
CA ILE A 298 4.22 -2.37 15.80
C ILE A 298 3.92 -0.86 15.87
N TRP A 299 2.92 -0.39 15.12
CA TRP A 299 2.52 1.02 15.11
C TRP A 299 1.61 1.37 16.28
N ALA A 300 0.67 0.49 16.64
CA ALA A 300 -0.19 0.69 17.80
C ALA A 300 0.58 0.70 19.12
N ASP A 301 1.70 -0.03 19.24
CA ASP A 301 2.58 0.02 20.40
C ASP A 301 3.48 1.26 20.34
N LYS A 302 3.92 1.66 19.15
CA LYS A 302 4.71 2.88 18.97
C LYS A 302 3.91 4.13 19.32
N SER A 303 2.66 4.26 18.88
CA SER A 303 1.79 5.40 19.23
C SER A 303 1.59 5.54 20.74
N LYS A 304 1.39 4.43 21.46
CA LYS A 304 1.32 4.44 22.94
C LYS A 304 2.63 4.93 23.58
N LYS A 305 3.80 4.56 23.03
CA LYS A 305 5.10 5.11 23.51
C LYS A 305 5.18 6.62 23.34
N TYR A 306 4.66 7.18 22.23
CA TYR A 306 4.58 8.64 22.05
C TYR A 306 3.57 9.27 23.01
N LEU A 307 2.40 8.67 23.23
CA LEU A 307 1.44 9.17 24.23
C LEU A 307 2.07 9.21 25.63
N LYS A 308 2.79 8.17 26.06
CA LYS A 308 3.55 8.15 27.33
C LYS A 308 4.61 9.25 27.40
N ALA A 309 5.33 9.49 26.31
CA ALA A 309 6.35 10.53 26.25
C ALA A 309 5.77 11.95 26.29
N ILE A 310 4.58 12.16 25.70
CA ILE A 310 3.93 13.47 25.59
C ILE A 310 3.13 13.81 26.85
N LEU A 311 2.38 12.84 27.39
CA LEU A 311 1.38 13.05 28.43
C LEU A 311 1.79 12.51 29.80
N GLY A 312 2.91 11.79 29.88
CA GLY A 312 3.40 11.15 31.10
C GLY A 312 3.09 9.65 31.16
N GLN A 313 3.77 8.93 32.06
CA GLN A 313 3.67 7.47 32.20
C GLN A 313 2.25 7.02 32.57
N ASP A 314 1.55 7.83 33.38
CA ASP A 314 0.23 7.51 33.92
C ASP A 314 -0.93 8.07 33.09
N TYR A 315 -0.70 8.47 31.82
CA TYR A 315 -1.74 9.09 31.00
C TYR A 315 -3.01 8.22 30.85
N GLU A 316 -2.88 6.89 30.91
CA GLU A 316 -4.00 5.93 30.87
C GLU A 316 -4.92 6.06 32.10
N ASN A 317 -4.40 6.56 33.21
CA ASN A 317 -5.16 6.88 34.42
C ASN A 317 -5.59 8.34 34.48
N ASP A 318 -4.86 9.26 33.84
CA ASP A 318 -5.16 10.69 33.90
C ASP A 318 -6.14 11.17 32.83
N TYR A 319 -6.29 10.41 31.75
CA TYR A 319 -7.09 10.76 30.58
C TYR A 319 -8.15 9.72 30.26
N ILE A 320 -9.16 10.15 29.50
CA ILE A 320 -10.21 9.31 28.93
C ILE A 320 -9.89 9.13 27.46
N LEU A 321 -9.83 7.89 26.97
CA LEU A 321 -9.57 7.57 25.57
C LEU A 321 -10.87 7.23 24.86
N TRP A 322 -11.05 7.76 23.65
CA TRP A 322 -12.14 7.37 22.76
C TRP A 322 -11.61 7.10 21.36
N ASP A 323 -11.76 5.86 20.90
CA ASP A 323 -11.56 5.48 19.50
C ASP A 323 -12.89 5.55 18.74
N LEU A 324 -12.96 6.53 17.82
CA LEU A 324 -14.15 6.82 17.04
C LEU A 324 -14.41 5.78 15.93
N ALA A 325 -13.38 5.03 15.54
CA ALA A 325 -13.39 4.09 14.42
C ALA A 325 -12.62 2.80 14.79
N ALA A 326 -13.02 2.19 15.90
CA ALA A 326 -12.25 1.16 16.59
C ALA A 326 -12.13 -0.16 15.81
N GLY A 327 -13.08 -0.43 14.91
CA GLY A 327 -13.22 -1.73 14.27
C GLY A 327 -13.27 -2.84 15.31
N THR A 328 -12.41 -3.85 15.18
CA THR A 328 -12.30 -4.93 16.17
C THR A 328 -11.46 -4.55 17.41
N GLY A 329 -10.99 -3.30 17.55
CA GLY A 329 -10.31 -2.79 18.74
C GLY A 329 -8.78 -2.88 18.72
N ASN A 330 -8.15 -3.09 17.55
CA ASN A 330 -6.70 -3.34 17.46
C ASN A 330 -5.81 -2.20 17.99
N LEU A 331 -6.24 -0.95 17.82
CA LEU A 331 -5.50 0.23 18.30
C LEU A 331 -5.43 0.28 19.84
N LEU A 332 -6.51 -0.18 20.49
CA LEU A 332 -6.75 -0.15 21.93
C LEU A 332 -6.10 -1.29 22.71
N VAL A 333 -5.54 -2.29 22.01
CA VAL A 333 -4.95 -3.47 22.66
C VAL A 333 -3.72 -3.09 23.48
N GLY A 334 -3.63 -3.59 24.71
CA GLY A 334 -2.53 -3.32 25.64
C GLY A 334 -2.65 -1.99 26.38
N LEU A 335 -3.84 -1.42 26.46
CA LEU A 335 -4.19 -0.40 27.45
C LEU A 335 -4.62 -1.09 28.74
N ASP A 336 -4.22 -0.52 29.88
CA ASP A 336 -4.36 -1.18 31.18
C ASP A 336 -5.61 -0.75 31.96
N ASN A 337 -6.23 0.40 31.63
CA ASN A 337 -7.41 0.93 32.33
C ASN A 337 -8.71 0.80 31.49
N PRO A 338 -9.49 -0.28 31.63
CA PRO A 338 -10.65 -0.56 30.78
C PRO A 338 -11.83 0.40 30.95
N TYR A 339 -11.94 1.09 32.10
CA TYR A 339 -13.08 1.96 32.40
C TYR A 339 -12.96 3.36 31.80
N LYS A 340 -11.75 3.78 31.43
CA LYS A 340 -11.48 5.07 30.78
C LYS A 340 -11.35 4.97 29.27
N VAL A 341 -11.66 3.82 28.68
CA VAL A 341 -11.58 3.59 27.25
C VAL A 341 -12.98 3.40 26.68
N TYR A 342 -13.29 4.18 25.64
CA TYR A 342 -14.50 4.09 24.83
C TYR A 342 -14.14 3.65 23.42
N ALA A 343 -14.94 2.75 22.85
CA ALA A 343 -14.75 2.24 21.50
C ALA A 343 -16.06 2.28 20.72
N SER A 344 -16.02 2.96 19.57
CA SER A 344 -17.16 3.00 18.66
C SER A 344 -16.79 2.60 17.25
N THR A 345 -17.76 2.00 16.56
CA THR A 345 -17.68 1.64 15.13
C THR A 345 -19.08 1.61 14.54
N ILE A 346 -19.19 1.75 13.22
CA ILE A 346 -20.46 1.68 12.49
C ILE A 346 -20.95 0.23 12.32
N ASP A 347 -20.04 -0.74 12.35
CA ASP A 347 -20.33 -2.16 12.09
C ASP A 347 -20.77 -2.89 13.38
N PRO A 348 -22.01 -3.42 13.45
CA PRO A 348 -22.50 -4.13 14.63
C PRO A 348 -21.72 -5.43 14.93
N SER A 349 -21.14 -6.09 13.91
CA SER A 349 -20.34 -7.30 14.09
C SER A 349 -19.01 -7.01 14.78
N ASP A 350 -18.41 -5.85 14.50
CA ASP A 350 -17.21 -5.41 15.21
C ASP A 350 -17.51 -5.14 16.70
N ILE A 351 -18.69 -4.60 17.03
CA ILE A 351 -19.14 -4.41 18.42
C ILE A 351 -19.23 -5.73 19.17
N LYS A 352 -19.88 -6.74 18.58
CA LYS A 352 -19.99 -8.07 19.20
C LYS A 352 -18.63 -8.74 19.36
N ILE A 353 -17.76 -8.65 18.34
CA ILE A 353 -16.38 -9.16 18.42
C ILE A 353 -15.61 -8.48 19.55
N MET A 354 -15.62 -7.14 19.63
CA MET A 354 -14.95 -6.42 20.71
C MET A 354 -15.47 -6.82 22.09
N LYS A 355 -16.79 -7.00 22.26
CA LYS A 355 -17.39 -7.45 23.53
C LYS A 355 -16.98 -8.87 23.90
N VAL A 356 -16.90 -9.79 22.93
CA VAL A 356 -16.39 -11.15 23.15
C VAL A 356 -14.93 -11.12 23.58
N ARG A 357 -14.10 -10.33 22.90
CA ARG A 357 -12.69 -10.15 23.23
C ARG A 357 -12.48 -9.56 24.62
N ALA A 358 -13.20 -8.48 24.94
CA ALA A 358 -13.11 -7.80 26.23
C ALA A 358 -13.50 -8.70 27.42
N LYS A 359 -14.40 -9.67 27.19
CA LYS A 359 -14.80 -10.65 28.20
C LYS A 359 -13.80 -11.80 28.37
N ASP A 360 -12.93 -12.05 27.40
CA ASP A 360 -11.92 -13.10 27.49
C ASP A 360 -10.74 -12.64 28.38
N PRO A 361 -10.48 -13.28 29.52
CA PRO A 361 -9.36 -12.91 30.40
C PRO A 361 -8.00 -12.97 29.70
N SER A 362 -7.85 -13.85 28.70
CA SER A 362 -6.61 -14.05 27.94
C SER A 362 -6.40 -13.05 26.80
N ASP A 363 -7.44 -12.35 26.34
CA ASP A 363 -7.29 -11.33 25.29
C ASP A 363 -6.70 -10.04 25.89
N PRO A 364 -5.70 -9.43 25.22
CA PRO A 364 -5.10 -8.18 25.67
C PRO A 364 -5.97 -6.92 25.44
N LEU A 365 -7.17 -7.02 24.87
CA LEU A 365 -8.14 -5.93 24.78
C LEU A 365 -8.93 -5.81 26.08
N LYS A 366 -8.63 -4.78 26.87
CA LYS A 366 -9.32 -4.51 28.14
C LYS A 366 -10.19 -3.27 27.99
N ILE A 367 -11.50 -3.45 27.79
CA ILE A 367 -12.49 -2.37 27.67
C ILE A 367 -13.78 -2.82 28.39
N ALA A 368 -14.42 -1.93 29.14
CA ALA A 368 -15.71 -2.23 29.74
C ALA A 368 -16.79 -2.46 28.64
N PRO A 369 -17.57 -3.56 28.65
CA PRO A 369 -18.55 -3.85 27.60
C PRO A 369 -19.58 -2.75 27.32
N GLU A 370 -19.94 -1.96 28.33
CA GLU A 370 -20.82 -0.79 28.26
C GLU A 370 -20.20 0.40 27.51
N ASN A 371 -18.87 0.46 27.43
CA ASN A 371 -18.12 1.47 26.67
C ASN A 371 -17.88 1.06 25.20
N ILE A 372 -18.40 -0.10 24.78
CA ILE A 372 -18.34 -0.59 23.39
C ILE A 372 -19.73 -0.44 22.75
N PHE A 373 -19.86 0.51 21.83
CA PHE A 373 -21.17 0.90 21.27
C PHE A 373 -21.12 1.24 19.77
N ARG A 374 -22.22 0.96 19.07
CA ARG A 374 -22.35 1.28 17.65
C ARG A 374 -22.59 2.79 17.48
N PHE A 375 -21.80 3.46 16.64
CA PHE A 375 -21.96 4.89 16.38
C PHE A 375 -21.39 5.27 15.00
N ASP A 376 -22.18 5.96 14.19
CA ASP A 376 -21.72 6.56 12.93
C ASP A 376 -21.26 7.99 13.19
N PHE A 377 -19.94 8.17 13.33
CA PHE A 377 -19.34 9.46 13.64
C PHE A 377 -19.51 10.52 12.55
N LEU A 378 -19.93 10.19 11.33
CA LEU A 378 -20.19 11.19 10.29
C LEU A 378 -21.69 11.45 10.04
N ARG A 379 -22.57 10.84 10.84
CA ARG A 379 -24.02 10.97 10.68
C ARG A 379 -24.77 11.25 11.99
N HIS A 380 -24.47 10.49 13.04
CA HIS A 380 -25.27 10.53 14.26
C HIS A 380 -24.93 11.75 15.14
N GLY A 381 -25.92 12.29 15.84
CA GLY A 381 -25.72 13.35 16.83
C GLY A 381 -25.13 12.83 18.15
N PHE A 382 -24.44 13.68 18.91
CA PHE A 382 -23.79 13.26 20.16
C PHE A 382 -24.73 13.14 21.35
N PHE A 383 -25.66 14.09 21.50
CA PHE A 383 -26.42 14.29 22.72
C PHE A 383 -27.89 13.87 22.61
N GLY A 384 -28.48 13.52 23.74
CA GLY A 384 -29.89 13.16 23.88
C GLY A 384 -30.10 11.68 24.21
N LYS A 385 -31.36 11.26 24.27
CA LYS A 385 -31.70 9.84 24.47
C LYS A 385 -31.49 9.08 23.17
N SER A 386 -30.75 7.97 23.26
CA SER A 386 -30.51 7.09 22.10
C SER A 386 -31.82 6.43 21.67
N THR A 387 -32.04 6.36 20.37
CA THR A 387 -33.13 5.58 19.75
C THR A 387 -32.57 4.64 18.68
N ASP A 388 -33.34 3.63 18.25
CA ASP A 388 -32.90 2.71 17.19
C ASP A 388 -32.64 3.42 15.85
N GLN A 389 -33.34 4.54 15.60
CA GLN A 389 -33.25 5.33 14.36
C GLN A 389 -32.22 6.48 14.46
N ASP A 390 -31.86 6.88 15.67
CA ASP A 390 -30.91 7.96 15.94
C ASP A 390 -30.06 7.58 17.17
N PRO A 391 -29.05 6.69 16.99
CA PRO A 391 -28.16 6.28 18.07
C PRO A 391 -27.38 7.48 18.61
N LYS A 392 -27.33 7.65 19.93
CA LYS A 392 -26.55 8.69 20.62
C LYS A 392 -25.34 8.08 21.32
N LEU A 393 -24.45 8.94 21.81
CA LEU A 393 -23.33 8.49 22.65
C LEU A 393 -23.86 7.94 23.99
N PRO A 394 -23.14 7.01 24.65
CA PRO A 394 -23.46 6.59 26.01
C PRO A 394 -23.58 7.77 26.96
N GLU A 395 -24.48 7.71 27.94
CA GLU A 395 -24.72 8.81 28.88
C GLU A 395 -23.44 9.25 29.61
N SER A 396 -22.57 8.30 29.95
CA SER A 396 -21.26 8.59 30.57
C SER A 396 -20.36 9.43 29.65
N LEU A 397 -20.30 9.10 28.36
CA LEU A 397 -19.53 9.87 27.38
C LEU A 397 -20.18 11.23 27.07
N GLN A 398 -21.52 11.31 27.03
CA GLN A 398 -22.20 12.60 26.92
C GLN A 398 -21.87 13.52 28.11
N ALA A 399 -21.80 12.98 29.33
CA ALA A 399 -21.42 13.75 30.52
C ALA A 399 -19.98 14.26 30.42
N ILE A 400 -19.04 13.43 29.94
CA ILE A 400 -17.64 13.82 29.68
C ILE A 400 -17.56 14.95 28.67
N LEU A 401 -18.32 14.89 27.58
CA LEU A 401 -18.30 15.92 26.53
C LEU A 401 -18.95 17.25 26.97
N LYS A 402 -19.85 17.22 27.96
CA LYS A 402 -20.53 18.41 28.51
C LYS A 402 -19.74 19.10 29.62
N ASP A 403 -18.86 18.38 30.31
CA ASP A 403 -18.03 18.94 31.37
C ASP A 403 -16.68 19.42 30.79
N PRO A 404 -16.40 20.74 30.77
CA PRO A 404 -15.16 21.27 30.21
C PRO A 404 -13.89 20.69 30.86
N LYS A 405 -13.92 20.36 32.16
CA LYS A 405 -12.78 19.77 32.87
C LYS A 405 -12.53 18.35 32.39
N GLN A 406 -13.58 17.54 32.23
CA GLN A 406 -13.44 16.17 31.72
C GLN A 406 -13.12 16.15 30.23
N LEU A 407 -13.72 17.04 29.43
CA LEU A 407 -13.42 17.22 28.02
C LEU A 407 -11.94 17.58 27.79
N SER A 408 -11.35 18.41 28.65
CA SER A 408 -9.91 18.72 28.60
C SER A 408 -8.99 17.50 28.86
N LYS A 409 -9.57 16.41 29.39
CA LYS A 409 -8.91 15.12 29.64
C LYS A 409 -9.29 14.05 28.61
N LEU A 410 -10.01 14.41 27.55
CA LEU A 410 -10.33 13.48 26.46
C LEU A 410 -9.18 13.37 25.47
N ILE A 411 -8.77 12.15 25.15
CA ILE A 411 -7.90 11.79 24.03
C ILE A 411 -8.77 11.08 23.00
N ILE A 412 -8.96 11.71 21.85
CA ILE A 412 -9.50 11.06 20.67
C ILE A 412 -8.37 10.28 20.02
N TYR A 413 -8.37 8.95 20.20
CA TYR A 413 -7.31 8.05 19.78
C TYR A 413 -7.79 7.19 18.62
N ILE A 414 -7.41 7.53 17.39
CA ILE A 414 -8.14 7.07 16.20
C ILE A 414 -7.23 6.68 15.03
N ASN A 415 -7.63 5.63 14.30
CA ASN A 415 -7.18 5.36 12.94
C ASN A 415 -8.35 5.45 11.94
N PRO A 416 -8.74 6.66 11.48
CA PRO A 416 -9.87 6.86 10.58
C PRO A 416 -9.67 6.24 9.20
N PRO A 417 -10.75 6.00 8.43
CA PRO A 417 -10.64 5.55 7.05
C PRO A 417 -9.88 6.52 6.13
N TYR A 418 -9.03 5.98 5.24
CA TYR A 418 -8.23 6.73 4.26
C TYR A 418 -8.85 6.81 2.85
N ALA A 419 -10.17 6.70 2.73
CA ALA A 419 -10.81 6.76 1.42
C ALA A 419 -10.82 8.20 0.88
N GLU A 420 -10.42 8.34 -0.39
CA GLU A 420 -10.51 9.59 -1.16
C GLU A 420 -11.56 9.45 -2.27
N ALA A 421 -12.38 10.48 -2.50
CA ALA A 421 -13.30 10.53 -3.64
C ALA A 421 -12.51 10.62 -4.96
N GLY A 422 -12.77 9.71 -5.91
CA GLY A 422 -12.18 9.77 -7.25
C GLY A 422 -12.72 10.95 -8.06
N SER A 423 -11.90 11.48 -8.98
CA SER A 423 -12.41 12.47 -9.94
C SER A 423 -13.21 11.77 -11.04
N LYS A 424 -14.23 12.44 -11.59
CA LYS A 424 -15.05 11.96 -12.73
C LYS A 424 -14.24 11.62 -14.00
N THR A 425 -12.92 11.81 -14.01
CA THR A 425 -12.04 11.65 -15.18
C THR A 425 -10.84 10.74 -14.95
N GLN A 426 -10.72 10.12 -13.77
CA GLN A 426 -9.93 8.87 -13.61
C GLN A 426 -10.57 7.66 -14.31
N MET A 427 -11.63 7.90 -15.10
CA MET A 427 -12.37 6.97 -15.94
C MET A 427 -11.56 6.48 -17.14
N SER A 428 -10.51 5.69 -16.90
CA SER A 428 -10.05 4.70 -17.87
C SER A 428 -10.28 3.30 -17.30
N GLY A 429 -11.51 2.83 -17.41
CA GLY A 429 -11.86 1.40 -17.47
C GLY A 429 -11.76 0.52 -16.23
N THR A 430 -11.62 1.02 -14.99
CA THR A 430 -11.36 0.13 -13.83
C THR A 430 -12.12 0.37 -12.51
N GLY A 431 -13.12 1.25 -12.41
CA GLY A 431 -13.90 1.31 -11.16
C GLY A 431 -15.10 2.24 -11.15
N ALA A 432 -16.13 1.85 -10.39
CA ALA A 432 -17.24 2.72 -10.00
C ALA A 432 -16.72 3.85 -9.09
N ASN A 433 -17.28 5.05 -9.23
CA ASN A 433 -16.83 6.22 -8.50
C ASN A 433 -17.09 6.05 -6.99
N LYS A 434 -16.18 6.53 -6.14
CA LYS A 434 -16.35 6.54 -4.67
C LYS A 434 -17.21 7.74 -4.23
N ASP A 435 -18.30 7.99 -4.95
CA ASP A 435 -19.14 9.19 -4.83
C ASP A 435 -19.63 9.43 -3.38
N GLY A 436 -19.76 8.37 -2.58
CA GLY A 436 -20.19 8.45 -1.18
C GLY A 436 -19.19 9.15 -0.22
N VAL A 437 -17.89 9.27 -0.58
CA VAL A 437 -16.92 9.95 0.31
C VAL A 437 -17.20 11.45 0.40
N ALA A 438 -17.35 12.12 -0.75
CA ALA A 438 -17.55 13.57 -0.79
C ALA A 438 -18.99 14.01 -0.48
N GLY A 439 -19.91 13.04 -0.29
CA GLY A 439 -21.34 13.26 -0.09
C GLY A 439 -21.85 12.98 1.34
N SER A 440 -20.96 12.81 2.32
CA SER A 440 -21.40 12.65 3.72
C SER A 440 -22.09 13.93 4.24
N GLU A 441 -22.89 13.80 5.30
CA GLU A 441 -23.52 14.93 5.96
C GLU A 441 -22.48 15.94 6.47
N ILE A 442 -21.37 15.47 7.04
CA ILE A 442 -20.26 16.32 7.51
C ILE A 442 -19.51 16.98 6.36
N ALA A 443 -19.26 16.28 5.25
CA ALA A 443 -18.63 16.86 4.07
C ALA A 443 -19.48 18.00 3.49
N THR A 444 -20.80 17.86 3.56
CA THR A 444 -21.76 18.89 3.11
C THR A 444 -21.84 20.03 4.11
N LYS A 445 -21.99 19.74 5.40
CA LYS A 445 -22.13 20.70 6.48
C LYS A 445 -20.93 21.64 6.59
N TYR A 446 -19.71 21.10 6.47
CA TYR A 446 -18.46 21.85 6.57
C TYR A 446 -17.73 21.99 5.22
N ALA A 447 -18.49 22.03 4.12
CA ALA A 447 -17.91 22.06 2.77
C ALA A 447 -17.00 23.27 2.54
N GLN A 448 -17.30 24.42 3.15
CA GLN A 448 -16.49 25.63 3.04
C GLN A 448 -15.16 25.45 3.76
N GLU A 449 -15.19 25.00 5.02
CA GLU A 449 -13.99 24.82 5.83
C GLU A 449 -13.10 23.67 5.36
N LEU A 450 -13.70 22.61 4.82
CA LEU A 450 -12.96 21.50 4.24
C LEU A 450 -12.35 21.85 2.88
N GLY A 451 -12.98 22.71 2.08
CA GLY A 451 -12.56 22.98 0.71
C GLY A 451 -12.43 21.69 -0.11
N LYS A 452 -11.24 21.42 -0.68
CA LYS A 452 -10.97 20.16 -1.39
C LYS A 452 -10.70 18.97 -0.45
N ALA A 453 -10.33 19.22 0.81
CA ALA A 453 -10.13 18.16 1.80
C ALA A 453 -11.42 17.39 2.10
N LYS A 454 -12.61 17.90 1.72
CA LYS A 454 -13.87 17.18 1.87
C LYS A 454 -13.89 15.84 1.12
N ASN A 455 -13.02 15.66 0.13
CA ASN A 455 -12.88 14.41 -0.59
C ASN A 455 -12.16 13.33 0.23
N GLU A 456 -11.69 13.64 1.43
CA GLU A 456 -10.89 12.75 2.29
C GLU A 456 -11.65 12.46 3.58
N VAL A 457 -11.98 11.20 3.83
CA VAL A 457 -12.82 10.81 5.00
C VAL A 457 -12.17 11.24 6.32
N PHE A 458 -10.85 11.03 6.49
CA PHE A 458 -10.15 11.43 7.72
C PHE A 458 -10.26 12.94 8.02
N ALA A 459 -10.27 13.77 6.97
CA ALA A 459 -10.39 15.23 7.13
C ALA A 459 -11.78 15.62 7.62
N GLN A 460 -12.82 14.90 7.20
CA GLN A 460 -14.19 15.09 7.70
C GLN A 460 -14.29 14.73 9.19
N PHE A 461 -13.67 13.64 9.62
CA PHE A 461 -13.56 13.29 11.04
C PHE A 461 -12.90 14.42 11.83
N PHE A 462 -11.73 14.89 11.39
CA PHE A 462 -10.98 15.94 12.08
C PHE A 462 -11.78 17.25 12.15
N MET A 463 -12.45 17.63 11.06
CA MET A 463 -13.28 18.83 11.04
C MET A 463 -14.45 18.73 12.03
N ARG A 464 -15.16 17.60 12.08
CA ARG A 464 -16.25 17.40 13.04
C ARG A 464 -15.74 17.45 14.49
N ILE A 465 -14.60 16.81 14.77
CA ILE A 465 -13.96 16.86 16.09
C ILE A 465 -13.68 18.31 16.49
N ILE A 466 -13.08 19.10 15.60
CA ILE A 466 -12.73 20.49 15.91
C ILE A 466 -13.97 21.36 16.11
N LYS A 467 -14.99 21.18 15.26
CA LYS A 467 -16.17 22.05 15.26
C LYS A 467 -17.18 21.69 16.35
N GLU A 468 -17.40 20.40 16.59
CA GLU A 468 -18.47 19.92 17.47
C GLU A 468 -17.98 19.40 18.83
N ILE A 469 -16.73 18.95 18.95
CA ILE A 469 -16.16 18.49 20.24
C ILE A 469 -15.31 19.60 20.85
N ALA A 470 -14.23 20.01 20.18
CA ALA A 470 -13.34 21.05 20.71
C ALA A 470 -13.94 22.46 20.64
N GLY A 471 -14.81 22.73 19.65
CA GLY A 471 -15.46 24.02 19.43
C GLY A 471 -16.74 24.23 20.26
N GLY A 472 -17.41 23.14 20.66
CA GLY A 472 -18.63 23.19 21.49
C GLY A 472 -18.38 23.59 22.94
N ALA A 473 -17.14 23.48 23.43
CA ALA A 473 -16.75 23.88 24.78
C ALA A 473 -16.90 25.38 25.06
N GLN A 474 -17.12 26.22 24.04
CA GLN A 474 -17.18 27.69 24.17
C GLN A 474 -18.58 28.30 24.00
N SER A 475 -19.61 27.51 23.64
CA SER A 475 -20.96 28.07 23.46
C SER A 475 -21.69 28.38 24.78
N GLU A 476 -21.25 27.83 25.92
CA GLU A 476 -21.91 28.06 27.22
C GLU A 476 -21.29 29.22 28.03
N GLU A 477 -20.03 29.61 27.81
CA GLU A 477 -19.40 30.72 28.54
C GLU A 477 -19.80 32.12 28.02
N LYS A 478 -20.33 32.23 26.79
CA LYS A 478 -20.77 33.52 26.21
C LYS A 478 -22.22 33.91 26.49
N GLN A 479 -23.01 33.08 27.19
CA GLN A 479 -24.39 33.43 27.58
C GLN A 479 -24.50 33.97 29.03
N GLY A 480 -23.39 34.09 29.76
CA GLY A 480 -23.40 34.42 31.19
C GLY A 480 -22.97 35.84 31.58
N ASN A 481 -22.50 36.68 30.67
CA ASN A 481 -22.08 38.06 31.00
C ASN A 481 -22.19 38.97 29.78
N GLU A 482 -23.25 39.77 29.73
CA GLU A 482 -23.24 41.22 29.43
C GLU A 482 -24.66 41.66 29.03
N THR A 483 -25.45 41.97 30.06
CA THR A 483 -26.59 42.86 29.95
C THR A 483 -26.12 44.22 30.45
N LEU A 484 -25.69 45.13 29.57
CA LEU A 484 -25.68 46.58 29.85
C LEU A 484 -25.39 47.43 28.59
N CYS A 485 -26.42 48.22 28.25
CA CYS A 485 -26.45 49.51 27.54
C CYS A 485 -26.12 49.61 26.04
N GLU A 486 -27.18 50.00 25.32
CA GLU A 486 -27.23 50.56 23.96
C GLU A 486 -26.46 51.88 23.83
N GLU A 487 -25.88 52.17 22.66
CA GLU A 487 -26.25 53.35 21.85
C GLU A 487 -25.58 53.34 20.45
N LYS A 488 -26.30 53.93 19.49
CA LYS A 488 -26.18 53.87 18.02
C LYS A 488 -24.99 54.65 17.43
N LEU A 489 -24.52 54.23 16.25
CA LEU A 489 -24.42 55.14 15.08
C LEU A 489 -24.43 54.37 13.74
N CYS A 490 -25.22 54.90 12.79
CA CYS A 490 -25.52 54.37 11.47
C CYS A 490 -24.44 54.71 10.40
N GLU A 491 -24.37 53.88 9.33
CA GLU A 491 -24.56 54.24 7.90
C GLU A 491 -23.69 53.43 6.89
N GLU A 492 -24.45 52.73 6.03
CA GLU A 492 -24.29 52.49 4.58
C GLU A 492 -23.11 51.69 3.97
N LYS A 493 -23.46 50.56 3.32
CA LYS A 493 -23.21 50.32 1.88
C LYS A 493 -23.96 49.09 1.31
N LEU A 494 -25.02 49.41 0.57
CA LEU A 494 -25.50 48.87 -0.72
C LEU A 494 -25.27 47.37 -1.08
N CYS A 495 -26.38 46.63 -1.12
CA CYS A 495 -26.57 45.37 -1.83
C CYS A 495 -26.99 45.61 -3.29
N PHE A 496 -26.51 44.76 -4.21
CA PHE A 496 -27.17 44.50 -5.50
C PHE A 496 -27.16 43.00 -5.81
N SER A 497 -28.36 42.45 -6.03
CA SER A 497 -28.63 41.08 -6.49
C SER A 497 -28.78 41.04 -8.02
N PRO A 498 -28.51 39.91 -8.69
CA PRO A 498 -29.11 39.62 -10.00
C PRO A 498 -30.08 38.43 -9.97
N GLN A 499 -31.15 38.59 -10.76
CA GLN A 499 -32.33 37.75 -10.89
C GLN A 499 -32.17 36.54 -11.83
N LYS A 500 -33.07 35.56 -11.65
CA LYS A 500 -33.32 34.36 -12.46
C LYS A 500 -33.97 34.68 -13.82
N GLY A 501 -33.63 33.91 -14.85
CA GLY A 501 -34.36 33.80 -16.13
C GLY A 501 -34.70 32.34 -16.48
N LYS A 502 -35.89 32.11 -17.05
CA LYS A 502 -36.57 30.82 -17.35
C LYS A 502 -36.09 30.15 -18.67
N PRO A 503 -36.40 28.84 -18.89
CA PRO A 503 -35.97 28.06 -20.06
C PRO A 503 -37.02 28.05 -21.20
N ASN A 504 -36.58 27.75 -22.43
CA ASN A 504 -37.45 27.54 -23.60
C ASN A 504 -37.36 26.13 -24.21
N GLN A 505 -38.46 25.80 -24.90
CA GLN A 505 -39.08 24.53 -25.33
C GLN A 505 -38.37 23.59 -26.34
N LYS A 506 -39.00 22.39 -26.46
CA LYS A 506 -38.81 21.17 -27.31
C LYS A 506 -38.92 21.43 -28.83
N GLU A 507 -38.39 20.61 -29.76
CA GLU A 507 -38.81 19.26 -30.27
C GLU A 507 -37.80 18.78 -31.37
N PRO A 508 -37.86 17.58 -32.03
CA PRO A 508 -38.48 16.26 -31.74
C PRO A 508 -37.45 15.06 -31.83
N PRO A 509 -37.87 13.79 -31.60
CA PRO A 509 -36.96 12.62 -31.58
C PRO A 509 -36.93 11.83 -32.92
N LEU A 510 -35.77 11.27 -33.26
CA LEU A 510 -35.59 10.33 -34.37
C LEU A 510 -35.23 8.93 -33.86
N GLN A 511 -36.21 8.04 -34.02
CA GLN A 511 -36.21 6.58 -34.26
C GLN A 511 -35.13 5.68 -33.64
N GLU A 512 -35.65 4.74 -32.84
CA GLU A 512 -35.02 3.50 -32.41
C GLU A 512 -34.74 2.56 -33.60
N GLY A 513 -33.49 2.09 -33.70
CA GLY A 513 -33.11 0.92 -34.48
C GLY A 513 -32.70 -0.19 -33.53
N ALA A 514 -33.51 -1.25 -33.47
CA ALA A 514 -33.21 -2.47 -32.74
C ALA A 514 -32.00 -3.19 -33.37
N GLY A 515 -31.02 -3.57 -32.54
CA GLY A 515 -29.88 -4.40 -32.90
C GLY A 515 -29.43 -5.19 -31.68
N SER A 516 -29.55 -6.50 -31.79
CA SER A 516 -29.50 -7.48 -30.71
C SER A 516 -28.12 -8.13 -30.54
N TYR A 517 -27.91 -8.79 -29.39
CA TYR A 517 -26.91 -9.86 -29.14
C TYR A 517 -25.41 -9.57 -29.37
N GLN A 518 -24.61 -9.45 -28.30
CA GLN A 518 -23.94 -10.57 -27.60
C GLN A 518 -22.76 -10.07 -26.75
N ARG A 519 -22.74 -10.54 -25.51
CA ARG A 519 -21.87 -10.16 -24.40
C ARG A 519 -20.59 -10.99 -24.47
N TRP A 520 -19.46 -10.39 -24.84
CA TRP A 520 -18.15 -11.03 -24.73
C TRP A 520 -17.43 -10.51 -23.48
N TYR A 521 -17.41 -11.36 -22.44
CA TYR A 521 -16.58 -11.18 -21.27
C TYR A 521 -15.13 -11.55 -21.61
N HIS A 522 -14.25 -10.56 -21.71
CA HIS A 522 -12.81 -10.77 -21.65
C HIS A 522 -12.24 -10.07 -20.42
N THR A 523 -12.17 -10.83 -19.34
CA THR A 523 -11.32 -10.59 -18.19
C THR A 523 -9.89 -10.95 -18.56
N ASN A 524 -8.98 -9.98 -18.68
CA ASN A 524 -7.55 -10.26 -18.73
C ASN A 524 -6.86 -9.67 -17.48
N LEU A 525 -6.81 -10.54 -16.48
CA LEU A 525 -5.85 -10.54 -15.39
C LEU A 525 -4.49 -11.00 -15.93
N SER A 526 -3.42 -10.29 -15.57
CA SER A 526 -2.06 -10.85 -15.55
C SER A 526 -1.25 -10.17 -14.45
N PRO A 527 -0.78 -10.93 -13.45
CA PRO A 527 0.17 -10.49 -12.45
C PRO A 527 1.60 -10.85 -12.88
N LEU A 528 2.55 -9.94 -12.70
CA LEU A 528 3.96 -10.32 -12.67
C LEU A 528 4.70 -9.58 -11.58
N LYS A 529 5.11 -10.40 -10.60
CA LYS A 529 6.11 -10.15 -9.57
C LYS A 529 7.37 -9.59 -10.21
N GLU A 530 7.85 -8.45 -9.72
CA GLU A 530 9.28 -8.18 -9.64
C GLU A 530 9.58 -7.90 -8.17
N SER A 531 10.13 -8.93 -7.52
CA SER A 531 10.72 -8.86 -6.20
C SER A 531 12.06 -8.13 -6.27
N LEU A 532 12.23 -7.17 -5.37
CA LEU A 532 13.34 -7.10 -4.43
C LEU A 532 14.75 -7.30 -5.01
N MET A 533 15.43 -6.19 -5.24
CA MET A 533 16.82 -6.05 -4.88
C MET A 533 16.92 -4.89 -3.89
N TYR A 534 16.95 -5.22 -2.60
CA TYR A 534 17.41 -4.31 -1.57
C TYR A 534 18.87 -3.99 -1.86
N ASN A 535 19.15 -2.79 -2.37
CA ASN A 535 20.48 -2.23 -2.24
C ASN A 535 20.62 -1.78 -0.77
N THR A 536 21.44 -2.51 -0.03
CA THR A 536 21.86 -2.28 1.36
C THR A 536 22.79 -1.07 1.52
N ARG A 537 22.60 -0.02 0.72
CA ARG A 537 23.25 1.28 0.90
C ARG A 537 22.18 2.36 0.82
N LEU A 538 21.61 2.70 1.97
CA LEU A 538 20.99 4.00 2.17
C LEU A 538 22.13 5.02 2.13
N GLU A 539 22.39 5.60 0.97
CA GLU A 539 23.09 6.88 0.94
C GLU A 539 22.20 7.94 1.61
N PRO A 540 22.78 8.92 2.32
CA PRO A 540 22.00 9.92 3.05
C PRO A 540 21.14 10.72 2.08
N LEU A 541 19.82 10.66 2.30
CA LEU A 541 18.86 11.50 1.60
C LEU A 541 19.12 12.97 1.99
N PRO A 542 19.19 13.92 1.03
CA PRO A 542 19.38 15.35 1.32
C PRO A 542 18.28 15.98 2.20
N CYS A 543 17.16 15.29 2.41
CA CYS A 543 16.03 15.75 3.23
C CYS A 543 16.11 15.34 4.71
N LEU A 544 17.19 14.66 5.12
CA LEU A 544 17.44 14.34 6.52
C LEU A 544 18.36 15.40 7.11
N ASP A 545 17.90 16.06 8.17
CA ASP A 545 18.71 17.03 8.93
C ASP A 545 19.89 16.29 9.58
N MET A 546 21.06 16.34 8.93
CA MET A 546 22.30 15.68 9.37
C MET A 546 23.06 16.60 10.33
N GLY A 547 22.53 16.75 11.54
CA GLY A 547 23.21 17.41 12.66
C GLY A 547 23.41 16.47 13.84
N GLY A 548 24.64 15.99 14.07
CA GLY A 548 25.09 15.42 15.35
C GLY A 548 25.68 14.01 15.31
N SER A 549 26.90 13.90 15.85
CA SER A 549 27.75 12.70 15.97
C SER A 549 27.05 11.41 16.45
N LEU A 550 27.44 10.30 15.82
CA LEU A 550 27.19 8.91 16.21
C LEU A 550 27.93 8.59 17.52
N GLU A 551 27.23 8.66 18.66
CA GLU A 551 27.37 7.79 19.85
C GLU A 551 26.53 8.41 20.97
N GLY A 552 25.43 7.74 21.32
CA GLY A 552 24.47 8.20 22.33
C GLY A 552 23.04 8.10 21.83
N SER A 553 22.16 7.49 22.63
CA SER A 553 20.72 7.40 22.37
C SER A 553 20.11 8.79 22.12
N LEU A 554 19.94 9.17 20.86
CA LEU A 554 19.30 10.42 20.48
C LEU A 554 17.80 10.38 20.86
N PRO A 555 17.25 11.42 21.49
CA PRO A 555 15.85 11.47 21.90
C PRO A 555 14.88 11.42 20.70
N LEU A 556 13.66 10.91 20.94
CA LEU A 556 12.52 10.97 20.01
C LEU A 556 12.31 12.40 19.47
N SER A 557 11.64 12.58 18.32
CA SER A 557 11.22 13.87 17.77
C SER A 557 10.30 14.57 18.77
N GLN A 558 10.97 15.28 19.66
CA GLN A 558 10.44 16.03 20.75
C GLN A 558 10.00 17.37 20.15
N GLY A 559 8.75 17.46 19.72
CA GLY A 559 8.14 18.75 19.42
C GLY A 559 8.33 19.66 20.64
N ARG A 560 9.17 20.70 20.53
CA ARG A 560 9.52 21.68 21.58
C ARG A 560 9.57 21.16 23.03
N LEU A 561 10.02 19.93 23.28
CA LEU A 561 10.08 19.38 24.65
C LEU A 561 11.38 19.72 25.41
N TYR A 562 12.22 20.61 24.85
CA TYR A 562 13.46 21.09 25.50
C TYR A 562 13.42 22.55 25.97
N SER A 563 12.25 23.20 26.05
CA SER A 563 12.16 24.57 26.58
C SER A 563 11.71 24.68 28.05
N THR A 564 11.01 23.68 28.59
CA THR A 564 10.53 23.76 29.98
C THR A 564 10.58 22.39 30.65
N GLN A 565 11.21 22.30 31.82
CA GLN A 565 11.22 21.14 32.72
C GLN A 565 9.82 20.77 33.28
N THR A 566 8.75 21.21 32.63
CA THR A 566 7.37 21.05 33.06
C THR A 566 6.62 20.24 32.00
N PRO A 567 5.90 19.16 32.38
CA PRO A 567 5.04 18.43 31.47
C PRO A 567 4.05 19.39 30.77
N LEU A 568 3.90 19.26 29.45
CA LEU A 568 2.93 20.02 28.68
C LEU A 568 1.54 19.76 29.27
N LYS A 569 0.90 20.80 29.83
CA LYS A 569 -0.50 20.72 30.26
C LYS A 569 -1.38 21.07 29.05
N PRO A 570 -2.16 20.12 28.50
CA PRO A 570 -3.07 20.40 27.40
C PRO A 570 -4.16 21.38 27.83
N TYR A 571 -4.59 22.25 26.92
CA TYR A 571 -5.66 23.23 27.18
C TYR A 571 -7.05 22.70 26.80
N GLY A 572 -7.13 21.62 26.05
CA GLY A 572 -8.38 21.01 25.61
C GLY A 572 -8.22 19.54 25.26
N PRO A 573 -9.22 18.95 24.58
CA PRO A 573 -9.16 17.57 24.14
C PRO A 573 -7.98 17.37 23.18
N ILE A 574 -7.37 16.19 23.23
CA ILE A 574 -6.23 15.80 22.39
C ILE A 574 -6.73 14.98 21.21
N LEU A 575 -6.27 15.28 20.01
CA LEU A 575 -6.40 14.40 18.86
C LEU A 575 -5.10 13.64 18.65
N ALA A 576 -5.13 12.33 18.88
CA ALA A 576 -4.03 11.39 18.66
C ALA A 576 -4.41 10.45 17.51
N SER A 577 -3.94 10.72 16.29
CA SER A 577 -4.51 10.10 15.09
C SER A 577 -3.47 9.54 14.12
N PHE A 578 -3.79 8.39 13.53
CA PHE A 578 -3.16 7.92 12.31
C PHE A 578 -3.82 8.55 11.09
N SER A 579 -3.07 9.16 10.17
CA SER A 579 -3.62 9.73 8.94
C SER A 579 -2.59 9.85 7.83
N THR A 580 -3.06 10.06 6.60
CA THR A 580 -2.18 10.58 5.54
C THR A 580 -1.71 11.98 5.94
N LEU A 581 -0.49 12.35 5.54
CA LEU A 581 0.11 13.63 5.94
C LEU A 581 -0.26 14.81 5.02
N LYS A 582 -1.20 14.63 4.08
CA LYS A 582 -1.56 15.65 3.08
C LYS A 582 -2.02 16.96 3.73
N TYR A 583 -2.70 16.89 4.88
CA TYR A 583 -3.22 18.08 5.57
C TYR A 583 -2.13 19.02 6.08
N LEU A 584 -0.89 18.52 6.27
CA LEU A 584 0.22 19.33 6.76
C LEU A 584 0.72 20.33 5.72
N ASN A 585 0.84 19.94 4.44
CA ASN A 585 1.52 20.75 3.43
C ASN A 585 0.90 20.75 2.02
N SER A 586 -0.11 19.91 1.74
CA SER A 586 -0.75 19.89 0.42
C SER A 586 -1.53 21.17 0.15
N SER A 587 -1.44 21.68 -1.08
CA SER A 587 -2.23 22.83 -1.55
C SER A 587 -3.74 22.58 -1.54
N ASN A 588 -4.19 21.32 -1.66
CA ASN A 588 -5.62 20.98 -1.59
C ASN A 588 -6.19 21.12 -0.17
N PHE A 589 -5.34 21.20 0.86
CA PHE A 589 -5.74 21.31 2.26
C PHE A 589 -5.59 22.72 2.84
N LYS A 590 -5.36 23.75 1.99
CA LYS A 590 -5.21 25.14 2.44
C LYS A 590 -6.42 25.62 3.27
N ALA A 591 -7.64 25.48 2.75
CA ALA A 591 -8.87 25.84 3.47
C ALA A 591 -9.03 25.07 4.79
N PHE A 592 -8.68 23.77 4.80
CA PHE A 592 -8.72 22.96 6.00
C PHE A 592 -7.78 23.50 7.10
N ARG A 593 -6.55 23.88 6.74
CA ARG A 593 -5.57 24.44 7.69
C ARG A 593 -5.98 25.77 8.28
N GLU A 594 -6.77 26.58 7.58
CA GLU A 594 -7.32 27.85 8.13
C GLU A 594 -8.25 27.60 9.34
N HIS A 595 -8.80 26.39 9.47
CA HIS A 595 -9.69 26.00 10.55
C HIS A 595 -9.12 24.96 11.51
N PHE A 596 -8.15 24.14 11.06
CA PHE A 596 -7.39 23.22 11.92
C PHE A 596 -6.33 24.00 12.70
N ASN A 597 -6.78 24.77 13.69
CA ASN A 597 -5.91 25.49 14.62
C ASN A 597 -5.75 24.65 15.89
N ALA A 598 -4.62 23.95 15.99
CA ALA A 598 -4.27 23.06 17.09
C ALA A 598 -2.75 23.05 17.30
N ARG A 599 -2.32 22.99 18.55
CA ARG A 599 -0.89 22.89 18.90
C ARG A 599 -0.37 21.48 18.68
N PHE A 600 0.68 21.35 17.88
CA PHE A 600 1.36 20.08 17.65
C PHE A 600 2.12 19.64 18.92
N LEU A 601 1.90 18.40 19.37
CA LEU A 601 2.54 17.85 20.57
C LEU A 601 3.67 16.85 20.25
N GLY A 602 3.61 16.20 19.10
CA GLY A 602 4.58 15.18 18.69
C GLY A 602 3.97 14.07 17.85
N GLY A 603 4.82 13.25 17.24
CA GLY A 603 4.38 12.18 16.37
C GLY A 603 5.50 11.53 15.56
N PHE A 604 5.13 10.58 14.71
CA PHE A 604 6.05 9.89 13.80
C PHE A 604 5.38 9.57 12.47
N MET A 605 6.18 9.24 11.45
CA MET A 605 5.73 8.73 10.15
C MET A 605 6.36 7.37 9.82
N CYS A 606 5.63 6.55 9.07
CA CYS A 606 6.06 5.23 8.61
C CYS A 606 5.51 4.93 7.20
N PRO A 607 6.04 3.90 6.50
CA PRO A 607 5.56 3.52 5.17
C PRO A 607 4.11 3.06 5.24
N GLY A 608 3.24 3.63 4.41
CA GLY A 608 1.82 3.26 4.37
C GLY A 608 1.61 1.79 4.05
N ASN A 609 2.46 1.20 3.19
CA ASN A 609 2.43 -0.23 2.84
C ASN A 609 2.81 -1.19 3.99
N SER A 610 3.16 -0.67 5.16
CA SER A 610 3.27 -1.48 6.39
C SER A 610 1.91 -1.74 7.04
N PHE A 611 0.86 -1.01 6.65
CA PHE A 611 -0.53 -1.29 7.00
C PHE A 611 -1.10 -2.31 6.02
N ASP A 612 -1.86 -3.26 6.55
CA ASP A 612 -2.43 -4.34 5.76
C ASP A 612 -3.30 -3.80 4.60
N ASN A 613 -3.08 -4.34 3.39
CA ASN A 613 -3.78 -3.98 2.15
C ASN A 613 -3.53 -2.57 1.61
N VAL A 614 -2.57 -1.81 2.16
CA VAL A 614 -2.08 -0.58 1.53
C VAL A 614 -1.02 -0.94 0.50
N LYS A 615 -1.30 -0.71 -0.78
CA LYS A 615 -0.36 -1.02 -1.89
C LYS A 615 0.51 0.16 -2.34
N GLY A 616 0.20 1.38 -1.86
CA GLY A 616 0.86 2.61 -2.32
C GLY A 616 2.13 2.95 -1.53
N GLU A 617 3.04 3.66 -2.19
CA GLU A 617 4.28 4.20 -1.60
C GLU A 617 4.05 5.64 -1.10
N PHE A 618 3.30 5.78 -0.01
CA PHE A 618 3.02 7.06 0.66
C PHE A 618 3.18 6.90 2.17
N PRO A 619 3.37 7.99 2.94
CA PRO A 619 3.52 7.92 4.38
C PRO A 619 2.16 7.93 5.09
N ILE A 620 2.08 7.15 6.16
CA ILE A 620 1.07 7.33 7.21
C ILE A 620 1.80 7.88 8.44
N GLY A 621 1.21 8.84 9.14
CA GLY A 621 1.77 9.32 10.40
C GLY A 621 0.79 9.23 11.57
N PHE A 622 1.36 9.00 12.75
CA PHE A 622 0.67 9.15 14.03
C PHE A 622 1.04 10.50 14.64
N LEU A 623 0.07 11.40 14.76
CA LEU A 623 0.29 12.76 15.26
C LEU A 623 -0.63 13.06 16.44
N CYS A 624 -0.09 13.76 17.44
CA CYS A 624 -0.81 14.25 18.61
C CYS A 624 -0.96 15.77 18.55
N TRP A 625 -2.19 16.25 18.76
CA TRP A 625 -2.55 17.66 18.69
C TRP A 625 -3.38 18.06 19.93
N ASP A 626 -3.04 19.19 20.56
CA ASP A 626 -3.88 19.83 21.57
C ASP A 626 -4.86 20.79 20.86
N LEU A 627 -6.14 20.43 20.85
CA LEU A 627 -7.19 21.17 20.15
C LEU A 627 -7.68 22.41 20.91
N GLY A 628 -7.24 22.59 22.16
CA GLY A 628 -7.53 23.77 22.99
C GLY A 628 -6.61 24.94 22.68
N ALA A 629 -5.36 24.67 22.34
CA ALA A 629 -4.40 25.68 21.88
C ALA A 629 -4.65 25.99 20.40
N LYS A 630 -5.38 27.09 20.12
CA LYS A 630 -5.77 27.52 18.76
C LYS A 630 -4.59 28.10 17.98
N GLU A 631 -3.61 27.26 17.66
CA GLU A 631 -2.39 27.60 16.95
C GLU A 631 -2.44 27.12 15.49
N PRO A 632 -2.05 27.94 14.49
CA PRO A 632 -1.99 27.49 13.10
C PRO A 632 -0.87 26.45 12.91
N ILE A 633 -1.04 25.57 11.92
CA ILE A 633 0.03 24.62 11.53
C ILE A 633 1.13 25.40 10.80
N GLU A 634 2.22 25.72 11.50
CA GLU A 634 3.40 26.35 10.91
C GLU A 634 4.44 25.31 10.46
N GLU A 635 4.92 24.51 11.42
CA GLU A 635 6.00 23.53 11.22
C GLU A 635 5.72 22.27 12.03
N VAL A 636 5.87 21.11 11.40
CA VAL A 636 5.69 19.80 12.05
C VAL A 636 6.91 18.93 11.78
N ARG A 637 7.58 18.49 12.84
CA ARG A 637 8.72 17.57 12.76
C ARG A 637 8.31 16.17 13.22
N LEU A 638 8.55 15.17 12.38
CA LEU A 638 8.20 13.78 12.64
C LEU A 638 9.45 12.90 12.58
N ASP A 639 9.60 12.01 13.55
CA ASP A 639 10.51 10.87 13.40
C ASP A 639 10.06 9.97 12.24
N ILE A 640 11.03 9.49 11.48
CA ILE A 640 10.83 8.57 10.37
C ILE A 640 11.18 7.17 10.83
N TYR A 641 10.28 6.22 10.64
CA TYR A 641 10.54 4.78 10.89
C TYR A 641 10.43 3.99 9.59
N ASN A 642 11.25 2.94 9.43
CA ASN A 642 11.07 1.96 8.35
C ASN A 642 10.00 0.91 8.70
N ALA A 643 9.66 0.00 7.78
CA ALA A 643 8.61 -1.00 8.01
C ALA A 643 8.89 -1.97 9.18
N SER A 644 10.16 -2.11 9.59
CA SER A 644 10.60 -2.91 10.74
C SER A 644 10.54 -2.16 12.07
N GLY A 645 10.15 -0.87 12.06
CA GLY A 645 10.08 -0.02 13.24
C GLY A 645 11.40 0.60 13.69
N GLU A 646 12.43 0.55 12.83
CA GLU A 646 13.74 1.17 13.09
C GLU A 646 13.71 2.64 12.67
N ARG A 647 14.28 3.52 13.50
CA ARG A 647 14.31 4.97 13.23
C ARG A 647 15.32 5.28 12.13
N LEU A 648 14.89 5.97 11.09
CA LEU A 648 15.73 6.40 9.96
C LEU A 648 16.22 7.85 10.10
N GLY A 649 15.51 8.68 10.86
CA GLY A 649 15.82 10.10 11.02
C GLY A 649 14.59 10.91 11.39
N MET A 650 14.59 12.18 10.99
CA MET A 650 13.50 13.13 11.21
C MET A 650 13.20 13.88 9.92
N LYS A 651 11.92 14.24 9.72
CA LYS A 651 11.47 15.07 8.60
C LYS A 651 10.63 16.25 9.09
N GLU A 652 10.87 17.42 8.51
CA GLU A 652 10.02 18.60 8.66
C GLU A 652 8.93 18.65 7.58
N PHE A 653 7.73 19.07 7.99
CA PHE A 653 6.60 19.40 7.13
C PHE A 653 6.21 20.86 7.35
N ARG A 654 6.07 21.61 6.25
CA ARG A 654 5.70 23.03 6.25
C ARG A 654 4.86 23.34 5.03
N ALA A 655 3.77 24.08 5.20
CA ALA A 655 2.95 24.58 4.11
C ALA A 655 3.39 25.98 3.68
N TRP A 656 3.80 26.15 2.43
CA TRP A 656 4.11 27.48 1.88
C TRP A 656 2.91 28.05 1.11
N ASP A 657 1.78 28.26 1.81
CA ASP A 657 0.47 28.59 1.20
C ASP A 657 0.41 29.95 0.47
N ASN A 658 1.41 30.81 0.68
CA ASN A 658 1.55 32.11 0.02
C ASN A 658 2.56 32.10 -1.13
N MET A 659 3.25 30.98 -1.37
CA MET A 659 4.20 30.86 -2.47
C MET A 659 3.50 30.35 -3.73
N PRO A 660 3.79 30.94 -4.91
CA PRO A 660 3.33 30.37 -6.17
C PRO A 660 3.91 28.96 -6.34
N SER A 661 3.07 28.03 -6.81
CA SER A 661 3.52 26.69 -7.17
C SER A 661 4.39 26.70 -8.42
N ILE A 662 5.17 25.63 -8.63
CA ILE A 662 5.97 25.46 -9.85
C ILE A 662 5.10 25.51 -11.13
N ASN A 663 3.84 25.06 -11.05
CA ASN A 663 2.89 25.12 -12.18
C ASN A 663 2.41 26.55 -12.48
N GLN A 664 2.26 27.39 -11.44
CA GLN A 664 1.97 28.80 -11.66
C GLN A 664 3.19 29.51 -12.25
N TRP A 665 4.40 29.21 -11.75
CA TRP A 665 5.65 29.75 -12.29
C TRP A 665 5.83 29.45 -13.78
N ILE A 666 5.73 28.19 -14.20
CA ILE A 666 6.03 27.81 -15.59
C ILE A 666 5.07 28.39 -16.64
N ARG A 667 3.82 28.71 -16.24
CA ARG A 667 2.82 29.32 -17.14
C ARG A 667 3.22 30.70 -17.64
N HIS A 668 4.12 31.41 -16.96
CA HIS A 668 4.62 32.70 -17.45
C HIS A 668 5.51 32.57 -18.70
N PHE A 669 6.03 31.37 -18.98
CA PHE A 669 6.90 31.09 -20.12
C PHE A 669 6.15 30.47 -21.31
N THR A 670 4.84 30.25 -21.20
CA THR A 670 4.06 29.61 -22.28
C THR A 670 3.48 30.66 -23.22
N LYS A 671 3.88 30.62 -24.50
CA LYS A 671 3.30 31.43 -25.60
C LYS A 671 2.71 30.49 -26.67
N VAL A 672 1.67 30.96 -27.37
CA VAL A 672 0.83 30.12 -28.27
C VAL A 672 1.31 30.13 -29.73
N GLN A 673 2.08 31.13 -30.14
CA GLN A 673 2.62 31.23 -31.49
C GLN A 673 4.11 30.91 -31.45
N GLU A 674 4.62 30.23 -32.49
CA GLU A 674 6.00 29.73 -32.77
C GLU A 674 6.00 28.21 -33.07
N PRO A 675 7.02 27.64 -33.76
CA PRO A 675 7.02 26.24 -34.18
C PRO A 675 6.92 25.29 -33.00
N HIS A 676 5.99 24.35 -33.12
CA HIS A 676 5.63 23.40 -32.09
C HIS A 676 6.61 22.21 -32.06
N LEU A 677 7.47 22.14 -31.03
CA LEU A 677 8.47 21.08 -30.89
C LEU A 677 7.92 19.82 -30.19
N GLY A 678 6.85 19.97 -29.41
CA GLY A 678 6.24 18.90 -28.63
C GLY A 678 5.45 19.43 -27.43
N TYR A 679 5.07 18.53 -26.53
CA TYR A 679 4.35 18.85 -25.30
C TYR A 679 5.11 18.38 -24.07
N LEU A 680 5.14 19.22 -23.03
CA LEU A 680 5.41 18.80 -21.66
C LEU A 680 4.07 18.62 -20.94
N ILE A 681 3.77 17.38 -20.54
CA ILE A 681 2.57 17.01 -19.80
C ILE A 681 2.90 17.05 -18.32
N THR A 682 2.00 17.57 -17.49
CA THR A 682 2.16 17.58 -16.03
C THR A 682 0.82 17.54 -15.30
N LEU A 683 0.84 17.00 -14.09
CA LEU A 683 -0.29 16.96 -13.17
C LEU A 683 0.25 17.19 -11.75
N GLY A 684 -0.52 17.90 -10.91
CA GLY A 684 -0.12 18.21 -9.55
C GLY A 684 1.19 19.00 -9.46
N VAL A 685 1.63 19.26 -8.24
CA VAL A 685 2.86 20.02 -7.95
C VAL A 685 3.73 19.30 -6.94
N ASP A 686 3.53 18.00 -6.77
CA ASP A 686 4.15 17.17 -5.74
C ASP A 686 4.76 15.89 -6.32
N PHE A 687 5.52 15.18 -5.50
CA PHE A 687 6.13 13.91 -5.90
C PHE A 687 5.11 12.81 -6.22
N GLN A 688 3.97 12.75 -5.52
CA GLN A 688 2.88 11.81 -5.79
C GLN A 688 2.49 11.82 -7.29
N ASN A 689 2.48 13.01 -7.92
CA ASN A 689 2.08 13.18 -9.31
C ASN A 689 3.26 13.25 -10.31
N ASN A 690 4.52 13.13 -9.87
CA ASN A 690 5.70 13.23 -10.75
C ASN A 690 5.72 12.20 -11.89
N ASN A 691 5.12 11.02 -11.68
CA ASN A 691 5.09 9.97 -12.70
C ASN A 691 4.34 10.39 -13.99
N LYS A 692 3.46 11.41 -13.91
CA LYS A 692 2.72 12.01 -15.04
C LYS A 692 3.54 13.03 -15.82
N VAL A 693 4.59 13.59 -15.22
CA VAL A 693 5.45 14.60 -15.86
C VAL A 693 6.27 13.94 -16.97
N CYS A 694 5.99 14.25 -18.23
CA CYS A 694 6.71 13.67 -19.38
C CYS A 694 6.65 14.57 -20.62
N MET A 695 7.62 14.38 -21.53
CA MET A 695 7.59 14.98 -22.86
C MET A 695 7.00 14.02 -23.89
N THR A 696 6.24 14.52 -24.86
CA THR A 696 5.59 13.71 -25.90
C THR A 696 5.20 14.56 -27.12
N ASN A 697 5.08 13.94 -28.29
CA ASN A 697 4.54 14.62 -29.49
C ASN A 697 3.01 14.74 -29.45
N LYS A 698 2.33 13.93 -28.63
CA LYS A 698 0.86 13.87 -28.56
C LYS A 698 0.33 14.49 -27.27
N ARG A 699 -0.74 15.30 -27.39
CA ARG A 699 -1.63 15.61 -26.27
C ARG A 699 -2.39 14.35 -25.87
N ASN A 700 -2.65 14.18 -24.58
CA ASN A 700 -3.67 13.23 -24.12
C ASN A 700 -5.05 13.93 -24.03
N ASN A 701 -6.13 13.17 -23.83
CA ASN A 701 -7.48 13.75 -23.73
C ASN A 701 -7.91 14.01 -22.26
N GLY A 702 -6.95 14.17 -21.34
CA GLY A 702 -7.21 14.28 -19.89
C GLY A 702 -7.22 15.73 -19.36
N HIS A 703 -7.41 15.88 -18.05
CA HIS A 703 -7.24 17.16 -17.32
C HIS A 703 -5.78 17.53 -17.05
N ASP A 704 -4.83 16.83 -17.68
CA ASP A 704 -3.42 17.12 -17.49
C ASP A 704 -3.10 18.50 -18.07
N MET A 705 -2.17 19.22 -17.44
CA MET A 705 -1.71 20.50 -17.96
C MET A 705 -0.70 20.24 -19.08
N HIS A 706 -0.99 20.77 -20.27
CA HIS A 706 -0.16 20.59 -21.46
C HIS A 706 0.54 21.89 -21.80
N LEU A 707 1.86 21.91 -21.65
CA LEU A 707 2.69 23.04 -22.01
C LEU A 707 3.29 22.77 -23.39
N VAL A 708 3.03 23.67 -24.35
CA VAL A 708 3.65 23.61 -25.67
C VAL A 708 5.12 23.95 -25.53
N ILE A 709 5.98 23.07 -26.04
CA ILE A 709 7.42 23.31 -26.14
C ILE A 709 7.68 24.07 -27.43
N THR A 710 8.32 25.22 -27.29
CA THR A 710 8.82 26.05 -28.39
C THR A 710 10.31 26.29 -28.20
N PRO A 711 11.03 26.67 -29.26
CA PRO A 711 12.24 27.47 -29.15
C PRO A 711 12.45 28.31 -27.87
N HIS A 712 11.57 29.26 -27.62
CA HIS A 712 11.79 30.32 -26.63
C HIS A 712 11.63 29.85 -25.18
N ASN A 713 10.88 28.77 -24.97
CA ASN A 713 10.62 28.25 -23.63
C ASN A 713 11.32 26.92 -23.34
N LEU A 714 12.22 26.48 -24.23
CA LEU A 714 12.96 25.23 -24.10
C LEU A 714 13.73 25.16 -22.77
N ILE A 715 14.44 26.22 -22.41
CA ILE A 715 15.24 26.28 -21.17
C ILE A 715 14.36 26.24 -19.91
N PRO A 716 13.37 27.14 -19.70
CA PRO A 716 12.53 27.07 -18.51
C PRO A 716 11.75 25.75 -18.40
N LEU A 717 11.33 25.13 -19.53
CA LEU A 717 10.71 23.80 -19.51
C LEU A 717 11.71 22.68 -19.18
N SER A 718 12.98 22.82 -19.58
CA SER A 718 14.06 21.90 -19.19
C SER A 718 14.36 21.96 -17.69
N VAL A 719 14.36 23.17 -17.11
CA VAL A 719 14.48 23.38 -15.66
C VAL A 719 13.29 22.74 -14.95
N TYR A 720 12.06 23.04 -15.38
CA TYR A 720 10.86 22.44 -14.82
C TYR A 720 10.93 20.91 -14.82
N PHE A 721 11.25 20.31 -15.98
CA PHE A 721 11.31 18.86 -16.11
C PHE A 721 12.38 18.26 -15.19
N SER A 722 13.57 18.86 -15.16
CA SER A 722 14.71 18.33 -14.41
C SER A 722 14.51 18.46 -12.91
N VAL A 723 14.02 19.60 -12.43
CA VAL A 723 13.61 19.82 -11.04
C VAL A 723 12.62 18.74 -10.59
N ARG A 724 11.63 18.40 -11.44
CA ARG A 724 10.61 17.39 -11.13
C ARG A 724 11.13 15.95 -11.15
N HIS A 725 12.30 15.66 -11.71
CA HIS A 725 12.77 14.27 -11.93
C HIS A 725 14.15 13.94 -11.35
N CYS A 726 15.01 14.93 -11.06
CA CYS A 726 16.36 14.69 -10.55
C CYS A 726 16.38 14.14 -9.12
N THR A 727 15.30 14.32 -8.35
CA THR A 727 15.10 13.67 -7.06
C THR A 727 14.18 12.47 -7.23
N LEU A 728 14.61 11.31 -6.73
CA LEU A 728 13.80 10.10 -6.79
C LEU A 728 12.58 10.21 -5.87
N HIS A 729 11.41 9.82 -6.37
CA HIS A 729 10.20 9.69 -5.54
C HIS A 729 10.32 8.49 -4.61
N THR A 730 10.02 8.72 -3.34
CA THR A 730 9.95 7.72 -2.26
C THR A 730 8.69 7.98 -1.44
N TRP A 731 8.34 7.05 -0.55
CA TRP A 731 7.25 7.29 0.41
C TRP A 731 7.57 8.45 1.38
N ILE A 732 8.84 8.83 1.57
CA ILE A 732 9.26 9.90 2.50
C ILE A 732 8.98 11.28 1.89
N ASN A 733 9.31 11.50 0.62
CA ASN A 733 9.09 12.77 -0.08
C ASN A 733 7.76 12.82 -0.86
N HIS A 734 6.91 11.81 -0.71
CA HIS A 734 5.64 11.67 -1.44
C HIS A 734 4.79 12.94 -1.46
N ASN A 735 4.72 13.66 -0.33
CA ASN A 735 3.91 14.87 -0.16
C ASN A 735 4.70 16.17 -0.38
N ASP A 736 5.99 16.13 -0.69
CA ASP A 736 6.79 17.35 -0.86
C ASP A 736 6.31 18.11 -2.09
N GLN A 737 6.13 19.42 -1.92
CA GLN A 737 5.56 20.30 -2.93
C GLN A 737 6.67 21.09 -3.62
N PHE A 738 6.54 21.26 -4.93
CA PHE A 738 7.43 22.06 -5.75
C PHE A 738 6.89 23.49 -5.92
N TYR A 739 7.75 24.47 -5.68
CA TYR A 739 7.40 25.89 -5.69
C TYR A 739 8.08 26.65 -6.82
N ALA A 740 7.65 27.90 -7.03
CA ALA A 740 8.41 28.87 -7.80
C ALA A 740 9.79 29.10 -7.15
N PRO A 741 10.83 29.39 -7.96
CA PRO A 741 12.15 29.67 -7.43
C PRO A 741 12.13 30.93 -6.54
N TYR A 742 13.11 31.07 -5.66
CA TYR A 742 13.20 32.23 -4.76
C TYR A 742 13.28 33.56 -5.52
N ASN A 743 14.01 33.57 -6.65
CA ASN A 743 14.22 34.72 -7.52
C ASN A 743 14.78 34.25 -8.88
N ASP A 744 15.18 35.19 -9.74
CA ASP A 744 15.67 34.90 -11.10
C ASP A 744 17.16 34.55 -11.21
N THR A 745 17.88 34.34 -10.10
CA THR A 745 19.33 34.04 -10.12
C THR A 745 19.68 32.76 -10.89
N TRP A 746 18.78 31.77 -10.92
CA TRP A 746 18.94 30.54 -11.70
C TRP A 746 19.14 30.77 -13.20
N GLN A 747 18.67 31.91 -13.73
CA GLN A 747 18.78 32.26 -15.15
C GLN A 747 20.22 32.59 -15.57
N ALA A 748 21.07 32.98 -14.62
CA ALA A 748 22.48 33.29 -14.86
C ALA A 748 23.41 32.07 -14.69
N ASP A 749 22.92 30.97 -14.11
CA ASP A 749 23.70 29.74 -13.88
C ASP A 749 23.67 28.86 -15.13
N THR A 750 24.53 29.18 -16.10
CA THR A 750 24.60 28.49 -17.40
C THR A 750 24.92 26.99 -17.26
N ASP A 751 25.64 26.59 -16.21
CA ASP A 751 25.94 25.18 -15.91
C ASP A 751 24.67 24.44 -15.46
N PHE A 752 23.88 25.04 -14.56
CA PHE A 752 22.59 24.50 -14.15
C PHE A 752 21.61 24.39 -15.33
N LEU A 753 21.54 25.42 -16.18
CA LEU A 753 20.69 25.40 -17.37
C LEU A 753 21.11 24.30 -18.35
N GLY A 754 22.40 24.12 -18.58
CA GLY A 754 22.94 23.09 -19.48
C GLY A 754 22.71 21.68 -18.94
N SER A 755 22.93 21.50 -17.64
CA SER A 755 22.65 20.27 -16.91
C SER A 755 21.17 19.89 -16.98
N CYS A 756 20.26 20.86 -16.80
CA CYS A 756 18.82 20.64 -16.95
C CYS A 756 18.43 20.25 -18.37
N LEU A 757 19.01 20.91 -19.39
CA LEU A 757 18.73 20.59 -20.79
C LEU A 757 19.17 19.15 -21.12
N VAL A 758 20.41 18.78 -20.80
CA VAL A 758 20.93 17.44 -21.08
C VAL A 758 20.21 16.37 -20.28
N PHE A 759 19.90 16.62 -19.00
CA PHE A 759 19.10 15.71 -18.21
C PHE A 759 17.74 15.45 -18.85
N MET A 760 17.01 16.51 -19.25
CA MET A 760 15.72 16.38 -19.94
C MET A 760 15.84 15.57 -21.24
N LEU A 761 16.88 15.79 -22.05
CA LEU A 761 17.06 15.12 -23.34
C LEU A 761 17.20 13.60 -23.19
N PHE A 762 17.96 13.12 -22.20
CA PHE A 762 18.27 11.71 -22.04
C PHE A 762 17.43 10.98 -20.96
N HIS A 763 16.63 11.70 -20.17
CA HIS A 763 15.80 11.09 -19.14
C HIS A 763 14.67 10.22 -19.73
N GLY A 764 14.34 9.12 -19.04
CA GLY A 764 13.35 8.14 -19.52
C GLY A 764 11.91 8.63 -19.63
N LYS A 765 11.60 9.82 -19.10
CA LYS A 765 10.30 10.50 -19.25
C LYS A 765 10.25 11.45 -20.44
N ASN A 766 11.33 11.57 -21.20
CA ASN A 766 11.26 12.07 -22.57
C ASN A 766 10.75 10.95 -23.48
N ARG A 767 9.53 11.10 -24.00
CA ARG A 767 8.82 10.12 -24.83
C ARG A 767 8.50 10.68 -26.22
N ILE A 768 9.28 11.66 -26.69
CA ILE A 768 9.25 12.09 -28.09
C ILE A 768 9.51 10.86 -28.96
N SER A 769 8.76 10.68 -30.03
CA SER A 769 8.89 9.55 -30.95
C SER A 769 8.52 9.98 -32.37
N THR A 770 9.35 9.56 -33.32
CA THR A 770 9.12 9.78 -34.76
C THR A 770 7.84 9.13 -35.28
N GLN A 771 7.28 8.14 -34.55
CA GLN A 771 5.97 7.55 -34.85
C GLN A 771 4.82 8.57 -34.70
N TYR A 772 4.99 9.59 -33.86
CA TYR A 772 3.92 10.48 -33.44
C TYR A 772 4.12 11.94 -33.82
N GLY A 773 5.30 12.30 -34.32
CA GLY A 773 5.61 13.65 -34.79
C GLY A 773 7.10 13.82 -35.05
N ALA A 774 7.49 15.02 -35.49
CA ALA A 774 8.89 15.35 -35.72
C ALA A 774 9.71 15.28 -34.43
N ASN A 775 10.97 14.85 -34.56
CA ASN A 775 11.96 14.92 -33.49
C ASN A 775 12.86 16.14 -33.71
N HIS A 776 12.82 17.09 -32.78
CA HIS A 776 13.63 18.32 -32.80
C HIS A 776 14.80 18.28 -31.82
N PHE A 777 14.98 17.16 -31.09
CA PHE A 777 15.79 17.07 -29.88
C PHE A 777 17.05 16.20 -30.05
N ILE A 778 17.62 16.14 -31.26
CA ILE A 778 18.87 15.41 -31.52
C ILE A 778 20.05 16.33 -31.12
N PRO A 779 20.87 15.95 -30.13
CA PRO A 779 21.93 16.82 -29.62
C PRO A 779 23.29 16.64 -30.32
N PHE A 780 23.37 15.77 -31.33
CA PHE A 780 24.60 15.44 -32.04
C PHE A 780 24.50 15.82 -33.51
N THR A 781 25.61 16.26 -34.11
CA THR A 781 25.71 16.50 -35.56
C THR A 781 25.77 15.18 -36.34
N GLU A 782 25.41 15.21 -37.63
CA GLU A 782 25.51 14.02 -38.50
C GLU A 782 26.94 13.48 -38.54
N LYS A 783 27.96 14.36 -38.49
CA LYS A 783 29.38 13.95 -38.45
C LYS A 783 29.73 13.19 -37.17
N GLU A 784 29.09 13.51 -36.06
CA GLU A 784 29.39 12.89 -34.77
C GLU A 784 28.84 11.47 -34.65
N VAL A 785 27.69 11.18 -35.24
CA VAL A 785 27.00 9.87 -35.07
C VAL A 785 26.78 9.09 -36.37
N ASN A 786 27.14 9.67 -37.52
CA ASN A 786 27.10 9.07 -38.86
C ASN A 786 25.75 8.38 -39.19
N PRO A 787 24.62 9.12 -39.15
CA PRO A 787 23.32 8.56 -39.46
C PRO A 787 23.22 8.13 -40.92
N LYS A 788 22.34 7.17 -41.23
CA LYS A 788 22.10 6.68 -42.60
C LYS A 788 21.32 7.64 -43.51
N GLY A 789 21.23 8.91 -43.15
CA GLY A 789 20.52 9.95 -43.89
C GLY A 789 20.58 11.29 -43.14
N SER A 790 20.17 12.37 -43.81
CA SER A 790 20.18 13.72 -43.24
C SER A 790 19.08 13.92 -42.20
N TYR A 791 19.34 14.78 -41.22
CA TYR A 791 18.30 15.22 -40.30
C TYR A 791 17.29 16.13 -41.03
N ILE A 792 16.01 15.99 -40.66
CA ILE A 792 14.92 16.84 -41.14
C ILE A 792 14.91 18.17 -40.37
N HIS A 793 15.31 18.15 -39.10
CA HIS A 793 15.30 19.33 -38.22
C HIS A 793 16.62 19.47 -37.44
N HIS A 794 17.22 20.65 -37.52
CA HIS A 794 18.43 21.02 -36.77
C HIS A 794 18.14 21.97 -35.60
N THR A 795 16.89 22.04 -35.13
CA THR A 795 16.42 23.04 -34.15
C THR A 795 17.31 23.10 -32.89
N LEU A 796 17.56 21.96 -32.23
CA LEU A 796 18.42 21.92 -31.04
C LEU A 796 19.89 22.25 -31.36
N LEU A 797 20.42 21.80 -32.50
CA LEU A 797 21.80 22.10 -32.91
C LEU A 797 22.01 23.59 -33.23
N ASN A 798 21.03 24.22 -33.88
CA ASN A 798 21.02 25.66 -34.14
C ASN A 798 20.94 26.48 -32.84
N PHE A 799 20.14 26.00 -31.88
CA PHE A 799 20.08 26.55 -30.53
C PHE A 799 21.44 26.46 -29.81
N LEU A 800 22.02 25.25 -29.73
CA LEU A 800 23.29 25.01 -29.02
C LEU A 800 24.48 25.76 -29.66
N SER A 801 24.50 25.91 -30.98
CA SER A 801 25.55 26.63 -31.70
C SER A 801 25.40 28.16 -31.67
N GLY A 802 24.32 28.68 -31.07
CA GLY A 802 24.05 30.12 -31.02
C GLY A 802 23.78 30.75 -32.40
N LYS A 803 23.55 29.94 -33.44
CA LYS A 803 23.30 30.40 -34.81
C LYS A 803 21.97 31.12 -34.95
N ASP A 804 21.05 30.91 -34.02
CA ASP A 804 19.73 31.51 -34.02
C ASP A 804 19.52 32.37 -32.78
N LYS A 805 19.87 33.66 -32.91
CA LYS A 805 19.78 34.66 -31.83
C LYS A 805 18.33 34.92 -31.38
N ALA A 806 17.33 34.58 -32.20
CA ALA A 806 15.92 34.69 -31.83
C ALA A 806 15.49 33.60 -30.82
N LEU A 807 16.17 32.43 -30.81
CA LEU A 807 15.93 31.40 -29.80
C LEU A 807 16.49 31.79 -28.42
N LEU A 808 17.53 32.63 -28.39
CA LEU A 808 18.19 33.12 -27.17
C LEU A 808 17.49 34.33 -26.54
N SER A 809 16.65 35.06 -27.28
CA SER A 809 15.90 36.22 -26.77
C SER A 809 14.61 35.87 -26.00
N GLY A 810 14.38 34.58 -25.74
CA GLY A 810 13.14 34.01 -25.18
C GLY A 810 12.86 34.23 -23.68
N VAL A 811 13.55 35.12 -22.98
CA VAL A 811 13.27 35.46 -21.57
C VAL A 811 12.82 36.93 -21.55
N LEU A 812 11.53 37.29 -21.43
CA LEU A 812 10.72 37.37 -20.20
C LEU A 812 9.21 37.63 -20.50
N PRO A 813 8.32 37.61 -19.48
CA PRO A 813 7.72 38.87 -19.02
C PRO A 813 7.84 39.14 -17.51
N PRO A 814 7.62 40.41 -17.08
CA PRO A 814 8.14 40.99 -15.83
C PRO A 814 7.32 40.74 -14.56
N SER A 815 7.96 41.09 -13.43
CA SER A 815 7.42 41.26 -12.08
C SER A 815 6.24 42.23 -11.99
N PRO A 816 5.11 41.87 -11.36
CA PRO A 816 4.09 42.82 -10.92
C PRO A 816 4.38 43.25 -9.47
N GLN A 817 5.36 44.14 -9.26
CA GLN A 817 5.42 44.95 -8.04
C GLN A 817 5.61 46.43 -8.38
N LYS A 818 4.74 47.23 -7.76
CA LYS A 818 4.64 48.69 -7.90
C LYS A 818 5.97 49.38 -7.59
N LYS A 819 6.22 50.44 -8.37
CA LYS A 819 7.19 51.53 -8.18
C LYS A 819 7.38 51.92 -6.70
N LEU A 820 8.63 51.88 -6.21
CA LEU A 820 9.24 53.04 -5.50
C LEU A 820 10.76 52.92 -5.26
N PHE A 821 11.39 51.76 -5.46
CA PHE A 821 12.86 51.65 -5.43
C PHE A 821 13.32 50.87 -6.66
N ALA A 822 14.13 51.51 -7.50
CA ALA A 822 14.69 50.89 -8.69
C ALA A 822 15.71 49.82 -8.27
N GLN A 823 15.29 48.56 -8.27
CA GLN A 823 16.21 47.43 -8.38
C GLN A 823 16.50 47.15 -9.87
N PRO A 824 17.73 46.71 -10.21
CA PRO A 824 18.11 46.49 -11.60
C PRO A 824 17.21 45.44 -12.26
N THR A 825 16.71 45.78 -13.44
CA THR A 825 15.93 44.94 -14.35
C THR A 825 16.64 43.59 -14.59
N PRO A 826 15.94 42.43 -14.59
CA PRO A 826 16.57 41.16 -14.93
C PRO A 826 17.15 41.22 -16.35
N ALA A 827 18.44 40.88 -16.49
CA ALA A 827 19.09 40.82 -17.79
C ALA A 827 18.54 39.62 -18.61
N PRO A 828 18.37 39.74 -19.94
CA PRO A 828 18.05 38.59 -20.79
C PRO A 828 19.13 37.51 -20.66
N MET A 829 18.80 36.24 -20.95
CA MET A 829 19.80 35.16 -21.06
C MET A 829 20.93 35.63 -21.99
N GLN A 830 22.10 35.95 -21.42
CA GLN A 830 23.22 36.56 -22.16
C GLN A 830 24.11 35.51 -22.86
N ALA A 831 23.96 34.21 -22.57
CA ALA A 831 24.83 33.16 -23.10
C ALA A 831 24.11 31.81 -23.29
N CYS A 832 24.60 31.01 -24.24
CA CYS A 832 24.20 29.60 -24.38
C CYS A 832 24.57 28.83 -23.10
N PRO A 833 23.82 27.76 -22.76
CA PRO A 833 24.17 26.92 -21.62
C PRO A 833 25.58 26.34 -21.73
N THR A 834 26.27 26.23 -20.59
CA THR A 834 27.58 25.59 -20.46
C THR A 834 27.41 24.16 -19.97
N PHE A 835 28.43 23.32 -20.17
CA PHE A 835 28.34 21.89 -19.89
C PHE A 835 29.40 21.48 -18.86
N THR A 836 28.92 21.06 -17.70
CA THR A 836 29.72 20.47 -16.62
C THR A 836 30.33 19.13 -17.03
N ALA A 837 31.27 18.61 -16.25
CA ALA A 837 31.88 17.30 -16.50
C ALA A 837 30.84 16.15 -16.49
N ALA A 838 29.85 16.21 -15.58
CA ALA A 838 28.74 15.26 -15.55
C ALA A 838 27.88 15.38 -16.81
N THR A 839 27.57 16.60 -17.23
CA THR A 839 26.82 16.87 -18.46
C THR A 839 27.53 16.32 -19.70
N GLN A 840 28.84 16.55 -19.82
CA GLN A 840 29.67 16.00 -20.89
C GLN A 840 29.69 14.47 -20.88
N SER A 841 29.72 13.85 -19.70
CA SER A 841 29.69 12.39 -19.55
C SER A 841 28.37 11.78 -20.04
N VAL A 842 27.25 12.45 -19.83
CA VAL A 842 25.94 12.04 -20.39
C VAL A 842 25.93 12.20 -21.91
N LEU A 843 26.43 13.32 -22.44
CA LEU A 843 26.54 13.56 -23.88
C LEU A 843 27.43 12.51 -24.56
N GLU A 844 28.56 12.15 -23.96
CA GLU A 844 29.45 11.09 -24.47
C GLU A 844 28.75 9.73 -24.52
N ALA A 845 28.10 9.33 -23.42
CA ALA A 845 27.38 8.07 -23.34
C ALA A 845 26.24 8.02 -24.36
N GLY A 846 25.49 9.12 -24.47
CA GLY A 846 24.45 9.30 -25.49
C GLY A 846 25.01 9.19 -26.91
N ARG A 847 26.15 9.82 -27.20
CA ARG A 847 26.77 9.81 -28.53
C ARG A 847 27.20 8.40 -28.94
N LYS A 848 27.81 7.65 -28.02
CA LYS A 848 28.18 6.24 -28.25
C LYS A 848 26.94 5.38 -28.54
N LEU A 849 25.85 5.60 -27.78
CA LEU A 849 24.58 4.91 -28.00
C LEU A 849 23.97 5.24 -29.38
N TYR A 850 23.97 6.51 -29.79
CA TYR A 850 23.48 6.93 -31.10
C TYR A 850 24.34 6.38 -32.25
N ARG A 851 25.68 6.35 -32.10
CA ARG A 851 26.57 5.69 -33.07
C ARG A 851 26.23 4.21 -33.25
N HIS A 852 26.06 3.49 -32.14
CA HIS A 852 25.68 2.08 -32.18
C HIS A 852 24.31 1.84 -32.81
N TYR A 853 23.36 2.75 -32.58
CA TYR A 853 22.07 2.69 -33.26
C TYR A 853 22.21 2.92 -34.78
N HIS A 854 23.00 3.91 -35.21
CA HIS A 854 23.17 4.21 -36.63
C HIS A 854 24.04 3.22 -37.40
N SER A 855 24.80 2.36 -36.71
CA SER A 855 25.45 1.20 -37.35
C SER A 855 24.45 0.11 -37.74
N GLN A 856 23.22 0.13 -37.22
CA GLN A 856 22.19 -0.87 -37.51
C GLN A 856 21.57 -0.66 -38.89
N GLU A 857 21.18 -1.76 -39.55
CA GLU A 857 20.71 -1.70 -40.95
C GLU A 857 19.50 -0.77 -41.11
N ARG A 858 18.52 -0.91 -40.21
CA ARG A 858 17.21 -0.24 -40.22
C ARG A 858 17.14 1.02 -39.35
N SER A 859 18.28 1.66 -39.06
CA SER A 859 18.31 2.87 -38.23
C SER A 859 17.59 4.04 -38.93
N ASN A 860 16.71 4.74 -38.24
CA ASN A 860 16.10 5.97 -38.71
C ASN A 860 17.01 7.17 -38.36
N PRO A 861 17.46 8.00 -39.33
CA PRO A 861 18.32 9.15 -39.06
C PRO A 861 17.71 10.14 -38.05
N ASN A 862 16.39 10.23 -37.96
CA ASN A 862 15.70 11.19 -37.10
C ASN A 862 15.25 10.60 -35.74
N ALA A 863 15.70 9.39 -35.39
CA ALA A 863 15.26 8.70 -34.18
C ALA A 863 15.53 9.49 -32.89
N SER A 864 14.55 9.50 -32.00
CA SER A 864 14.72 9.95 -30.62
C SER A 864 15.36 8.85 -29.75
N LEU A 865 15.82 9.18 -28.55
CA LEU A 865 16.26 8.16 -27.58
C LEU A 865 15.13 7.15 -27.27
N TYR A 866 13.87 7.59 -27.26
CA TYR A 866 12.73 6.70 -27.05
C TYR A 866 12.60 5.69 -28.20
N ASP A 867 12.73 6.14 -29.45
CA ASP A 867 12.70 5.29 -30.65
C ASP A 867 13.89 4.29 -30.65
N ILE A 868 15.08 4.74 -30.24
CA ILE A 868 16.27 3.88 -30.10
C ILE A 868 16.01 2.78 -29.06
N LYS A 869 15.42 3.13 -27.91
CA LYS A 869 15.07 2.14 -26.89
C LYS A 869 14.06 1.13 -27.40
N GLU A 870 13.06 1.59 -28.15
CA GLU A 870 12.06 0.73 -28.79
C GLU A 870 12.67 -0.21 -29.82
N PHE A 871 13.60 0.28 -30.64
CA PHE A 871 14.31 -0.53 -31.63
C PHE A 871 15.01 -1.75 -30.99
N PHE A 872 15.71 -1.56 -29.88
CA PHE A 872 16.47 -2.64 -29.23
C PHE A 872 15.64 -3.49 -28.26
N SER A 873 14.65 -2.88 -27.59
CA SER A 873 13.90 -3.56 -26.50
C SER A 873 12.57 -4.12 -26.97
N GLY A 874 11.97 -3.56 -28.03
CA GLY A 874 10.62 -3.87 -28.49
C GLY A 874 9.54 -3.53 -27.47
N ARG A 875 8.31 -3.98 -27.73
CA ARG A 875 7.15 -3.83 -26.85
C ARG A 875 6.67 -5.18 -26.33
N ASP A 876 5.98 -5.18 -25.20
CA ASP A 876 5.28 -6.36 -24.69
C ASP A 876 3.95 -6.60 -25.41
N GLY A 877 3.25 -7.68 -25.07
CA GLY A 877 1.96 -8.04 -25.67
C GLY A 877 0.83 -7.02 -25.42
N SER A 878 1.02 -6.06 -24.51
CA SER A 878 0.09 -4.95 -24.26
C SER A 878 0.47 -3.66 -25.02
N GLY A 879 1.55 -3.70 -25.81
CA GLY A 879 2.08 -2.54 -26.52
C GLY A 879 2.91 -1.59 -25.66
N LYS A 880 3.29 -1.97 -24.42
CA LYS A 880 4.16 -1.16 -23.57
C LYS A 880 5.63 -1.44 -23.90
N LEU A 881 6.47 -0.40 -23.90
CA LEU A 881 7.91 -0.52 -24.16
C LEU A 881 8.56 -1.47 -23.13
N ASN A 882 9.27 -2.48 -23.61
CA ASN A 882 9.99 -3.40 -22.74
C ASN A 882 11.14 -2.70 -21.99
N PRO A 883 11.45 -3.13 -20.77
CA PRO A 883 12.61 -2.62 -20.05
C PRO A 883 13.93 -3.01 -20.76
N PRO A 884 14.99 -2.19 -20.65
CA PRO A 884 16.25 -2.40 -21.36
C PRO A 884 16.91 -3.76 -21.12
N HIS A 885 16.72 -4.37 -19.94
CA HIS A 885 17.29 -5.68 -19.63
C HIS A 885 16.75 -6.81 -20.55
N LYS A 886 15.56 -6.62 -21.14
CA LYS A 886 14.94 -7.55 -22.12
C LYS A 886 15.45 -7.38 -23.55
N ALA A 887 16.26 -6.35 -23.84
CA ALA A 887 16.87 -6.20 -25.17
C ALA A 887 17.69 -7.45 -25.53
N LYS A 888 17.83 -7.77 -26.81
CA LYS A 888 18.67 -8.89 -27.25
C LYS A 888 20.14 -8.50 -27.45
N ASP A 889 20.37 -7.26 -27.84
CA ASP A 889 21.70 -6.71 -28.11
C ASP A 889 22.47 -6.45 -26.80
N PRO A 890 23.58 -7.17 -26.53
CA PRO A 890 24.37 -7.00 -25.32
C PRO A 890 25.12 -5.65 -25.27
N HIS A 891 25.60 -5.15 -26.42
CA HIS A 891 26.35 -3.90 -26.48
C HIS A 891 25.44 -2.70 -26.22
N TYR A 892 24.22 -2.72 -26.75
CA TYR A 892 23.19 -1.75 -26.39
C TYR A 892 22.92 -1.73 -24.88
N LYS A 893 22.83 -2.89 -24.21
CA LYS A 893 22.60 -2.94 -22.75
C LYS A 893 23.70 -2.24 -21.99
N GLU A 894 24.96 -2.48 -22.36
CA GLU A 894 26.14 -1.85 -21.74
C GLU A 894 26.15 -0.33 -21.95
N LEU A 895 25.94 0.13 -23.19
CA LEU A 895 25.88 1.55 -23.52
C LEU A 895 24.74 2.25 -22.79
N TYR A 896 23.57 1.62 -22.71
CA TYR A 896 22.42 2.19 -22.02
C TYR A 896 22.59 2.17 -20.49
N ALA A 897 23.25 1.15 -19.93
CA ALA A 897 23.63 1.12 -18.52
C ALA A 897 24.62 2.25 -18.19
N THR A 898 25.61 2.48 -19.06
CA THR A 898 26.55 3.61 -18.93
C THR A 898 25.82 4.94 -18.97
N LEU A 899 24.90 5.14 -19.92
CA LEU A 899 24.07 6.34 -19.99
C LEU A 899 23.26 6.57 -18.71
N LYS A 900 22.70 5.52 -18.12
CA LYS A 900 21.97 5.60 -16.84
C LYS A 900 22.86 6.04 -15.69
N VAL A 901 24.05 5.45 -15.54
CA VAL A 901 25.00 5.83 -14.48
C VAL A 901 25.42 7.30 -14.63
N SER A 902 25.70 7.76 -15.86
CA SER A 902 26.00 9.18 -16.11
C SER A 902 24.80 10.09 -15.79
N LEU A 903 23.57 9.66 -16.11
CA LEU A 903 22.35 10.39 -15.78
C LEU A 903 22.10 10.48 -14.27
N ASP A 904 22.35 9.41 -13.52
CA ASP A 904 22.21 9.38 -12.06
C ASP A 904 23.24 10.33 -11.42
N THR A 905 24.47 10.36 -11.95
CA THR A 905 25.51 11.33 -11.53
C THR A 905 25.08 12.78 -11.80
N LEU A 906 24.52 13.05 -12.99
CA LEU A 906 23.98 14.38 -13.33
C LEU A 906 22.78 14.76 -12.44
N ALA A 907 21.94 13.79 -12.08
CA ALA A 907 20.83 14.03 -11.15
C ALA A 907 21.33 14.44 -9.77
N GLN A 908 22.39 13.80 -9.25
CA GLN A 908 23.04 14.16 -7.99
C GLN A 908 23.65 15.57 -8.03
N GLU A 909 24.22 15.99 -9.17
CA GLU A 909 24.71 17.38 -9.37
C GLU A 909 23.58 18.41 -9.35
N LEU A 910 22.42 18.07 -9.93
CA LEU A 910 21.25 18.95 -9.98
C LEU A 910 20.54 19.10 -8.63
N GLN A 911 20.50 18.05 -7.80
CA GLN A 911 19.72 18.02 -6.56
C GLN A 911 20.00 19.20 -5.61
N PRO A 912 21.25 19.53 -5.22
CA PRO A 912 21.53 20.68 -4.37
C PRO A 912 21.04 22.02 -4.96
N LYS A 913 21.11 22.18 -6.28
CA LYS A 913 20.65 23.39 -6.97
C LYS A 913 19.14 23.56 -6.91
N VAL A 914 18.37 22.47 -6.90
CA VAL A 914 16.91 22.51 -6.73
C VAL A 914 16.52 23.19 -5.41
N TYR A 915 17.22 22.86 -4.32
CA TYR A 915 17.02 23.50 -3.02
C TYR A 915 17.59 24.91 -2.98
N ALA A 916 18.80 25.13 -3.52
CA ALA A 916 19.43 26.45 -3.55
C ALA A 916 18.58 27.51 -4.27
N TYR A 917 17.88 27.11 -5.34
CA TYR A 917 16.96 27.98 -6.07
C TYR A 917 15.53 27.98 -5.51
N GLY A 918 15.21 27.15 -4.50
CA GLY A 918 13.94 27.18 -3.78
C GLY A 918 12.78 26.47 -4.47
N PHE A 919 13.07 25.64 -5.49
CA PHE A 919 12.07 24.80 -6.13
C PHE A 919 11.59 23.68 -5.20
N LEU A 920 12.47 23.17 -4.35
CA LEU A 920 12.16 22.43 -3.13
C LEU A 920 12.71 23.22 -1.94
N ARG A 921 12.11 23.03 -0.75
CA ARG A 921 12.41 23.82 0.45
C ARG A 921 12.48 22.92 1.67
#